data_AF-A0AA39QI52-F1
#
_entry.id   AF-A0AA39QI52-F1
#
_cell.length_a   1.000
_cell.length_b   1.000
_cell.length_c   1.000
_cell.angle_alpha   90.00
_cell.angle_beta   90.00
_cell.angle_gamma   90.00
#
_symmetry.space_group_name_H-M   'P 1'
#
loop_
_entity.id
_entity.type
_entity.pdbx_description
1 polymer ?
#
loop_
_entity_poly.entity_id
_entity_poly.type
_entity_poly.pdbx_seq_one_letter_code
_entity_poly.pdbx_strand_id
1 'polypeptide(L)'
;MSERPSCCVIKDVEVLELLPCNREIRIYMRIAIAGKVAHKTDLLKLDTTSVPKWTLNLQPIFDESAVIDFKLCRPRKYWRDECLGTTRISVADIFDEEGDYMAVLSRASPPFTETKLKISYSETIDFDEKLATTFVKATAKPTEMSKKISWMLERLVPIKGTIDALAELHPAARIAWSFLSLGIDQLQKQSDTDALVIDLYETMLSTHEQAIRDEVFRNRKRLLPVYKALFRQIVECTFFISEYTNRTYLGAFRGRMSKKKAASKAAKFQSAFKSLTEQLGSSLAKETLVVTLRNEEKFDKLQRRMTETEEIAEITNQLVRLHEVLPARQQKPKLMCLKGTRVEVINDLIYWIAECRGGMLWCTGVAGTGKSSLMGTLCQVLGSEYACGRNRLGSFIRYDRLEYTDSSSLITSIAYSLALFDGRIGRAIAQAVRKIGPVLPPSPRDQFDRLLQEPLQSIPELFQEGPVVVIIDGIDECDMISTDILDILVEAFGRELPFMRLIVSCRSVERISRVFLPKVHDASITRVVLDTSSKDVNNDIRKYISSRFSVIYDLLADRAKEVNRLDQLRSKDDVVKELAQRANGLFIWAVAVCTFLEELPSETRLDALLGSRIPDDAIQSLTMLYRTALNLIVTEGQKNLRNEDIRRCIRDLLGAIVVAEVPPGLTLEAIGALVLKPTDPAGKTVYSKLTSVVEMSPEQKVLRLMHKSFDDFLQDRNRSGEEWFIDVEEHQRNLAKESLSSLNLYLRYSWQPNATKDVSAEQYCGRIPAHICHYAVLGPAWHIKSFNSDDFGAIEVLFGQHFLPWLEVIVTLGTQCLKQFHKCIYDVKDWIQQISQAGSNLRLGIDAAVEAADEIISSLLDRDTECDSHPADIYRVLKRLPPDNVIRIHWEQNINISVV
;
A
#
# COMPACT_ATOMS: atom_id res chain seq x y z
N MET A 1 -21.37 -27.26 6.38
CA MET A 1 -21.93 -26.98 7.71
C MET A 1 -22.31 -25.51 7.71
N SER A 2 -23.60 -25.26 7.85
CA SER A 2 -24.24 -23.94 7.78
C SER A 2 -23.73 -23.02 8.88
N GLU A 3 -23.47 -21.75 8.52
CA GLU A 3 -23.40 -20.64 9.46
C GLU A 3 -24.63 -20.70 10.38
N ARG A 4 -24.43 -20.76 11.69
CA ARG A 4 -25.54 -20.68 12.65
C ARG A 4 -25.79 -19.19 12.93
N PRO A 5 -27.01 -18.68 12.72
CA PRO A 5 -27.34 -17.31 13.13
C PRO A 5 -27.40 -17.20 14.65
N SER A 6 -27.05 -16.03 15.17
CA SER A 6 -27.28 -15.60 16.55
C SER A 6 -28.78 -15.77 16.89
N CYS A 7 -29.11 -16.49 17.96
CA CYS A 7 -30.51 -16.66 18.39
C CYS A 7 -30.92 -15.50 19.33
N CYS A 8 -31.88 -14.67 18.91
CA CYS A 8 -32.46 -13.61 19.73
C CYS A 8 -33.97 -13.86 19.99
N VAL A 9 -34.45 -13.60 21.20
CA VAL A 9 -35.87 -13.84 21.59
C VAL A 9 -36.49 -12.54 22.13
N ILE A 10 -37.56 -12.07 21.48
CA ILE A 10 -38.46 -11.05 22.04
C ILE A 10 -39.28 -11.72 23.13
N LYS A 11 -39.37 -11.13 24.33
CA LYS A 11 -40.05 -11.68 25.51
C LYS A 11 -41.40 -11.02 25.77
N ASP A 12 -41.44 -9.69 25.79
CA ASP A 12 -42.65 -8.92 26.11
C ASP A 12 -42.80 -7.75 25.14
N VAL A 13 -44.03 -7.42 24.78
CA VAL A 13 -44.37 -6.15 24.13
C VAL A 13 -45.50 -5.46 24.87
N GLU A 14 -45.23 -4.23 25.32
CA GLU A 14 -46.13 -3.42 26.13
C GLU A 14 -46.48 -2.10 25.40
N VAL A 15 -47.74 -1.68 25.46
CA VAL A 15 -48.17 -0.42 24.85
C VAL A 15 -48.41 0.62 25.93
N LEU A 16 -47.50 1.59 26.06
CA LEU A 16 -47.46 2.49 27.23
C LEU A 16 -48.46 3.65 27.19
N GLU A 17 -48.88 4.09 26.01
CA GLU A 17 -49.72 5.30 25.84
C GLU A 17 -50.93 5.01 24.93
N LEU A 18 -52.00 4.47 25.51
CA LEU A 18 -53.31 4.33 24.86
C LEU A 18 -54.29 5.32 25.49
N LEU A 19 -54.84 6.25 24.70
CA LEU A 19 -55.82 7.22 25.19
C LEU A 19 -57.04 6.50 25.81
N PRO A 20 -57.61 7.03 26.92
CA PRO A 20 -58.81 6.48 27.51
C PRO A 20 -59.98 6.66 26.53
N CYS A 21 -60.55 5.54 26.08
CA CYS A 21 -61.78 5.58 25.30
C CYS A 21 -62.97 5.39 26.25
N ASN A 22 -63.99 6.24 26.15
CA ASN A 22 -65.18 6.23 27.02
C ASN A 22 -66.09 5.00 26.82
N ARG A 23 -65.62 3.94 26.13
CA ARG A 23 -66.33 2.68 25.86
C ARG A 23 -65.32 1.53 25.83
N GLU A 24 -65.72 0.35 26.30
CA GLU A 24 -64.90 -0.88 26.23
C GLU A 24 -64.38 -1.12 24.79
N ILE A 25 -63.05 -1.20 24.62
CA ILE A 25 -62.42 -1.54 23.35
C ILE A 25 -61.73 -2.91 23.48
N ARG A 26 -61.85 -3.73 22.42
CA ARG A 26 -61.06 -4.95 22.26
C ARG A 26 -59.97 -4.71 21.23
N ILE A 27 -58.71 -5.02 21.55
CA ILE A 27 -57.57 -4.86 20.65
C ILE A 27 -56.68 -6.11 20.65
N TYR A 28 -55.93 -6.31 19.58
CA TYR A 28 -54.88 -7.34 19.48
C TYR A 28 -53.74 -6.84 18.60
N MET A 29 -52.57 -7.48 18.69
CA MET A 29 -51.39 -7.13 17.90
C MET A 29 -51.05 -8.21 16.87
N ARG A 30 -50.67 -7.79 15.67
CA ARG A 30 -50.26 -8.65 14.56
C ARG A 30 -48.82 -8.35 14.20
N ILE A 31 -48.00 -9.40 14.12
CA ILE A 31 -46.56 -9.31 13.90
C ILE A 31 -46.24 -10.03 12.59
N ALA A 32 -45.54 -9.35 11.68
CA ALA A 32 -45.11 -9.91 10.41
C ALA A 32 -43.59 -9.79 10.25
N ILE A 33 -42.98 -10.80 9.66
CA ILE A 33 -41.53 -10.87 9.41
C ILE A 33 -41.34 -11.01 7.90
N ALA A 34 -40.52 -10.16 7.29
CA ALA A 34 -40.29 -10.15 5.83
C ALA A 34 -41.60 -10.18 5.00
N GLY A 35 -42.64 -9.45 5.45
CA GLY A 35 -43.94 -9.35 4.78
C GLY A 35 -44.91 -10.52 5.01
N LYS A 36 -44.51 -11.63 5.66
CA LYS A 36 -45.41 -12.74 6.06
C LYS A 36 -45.84 -12.60 7.51
N VAL A 37 -47.12 -12.81 7.79
CA VAL A 37 -47.67 -12.71 9.15
C VAL A 37 -47.18 -13.90 9.97
N ALA A 38 -46.33 -13.62 10.96
CA ALA A 38 -45.67 -14.61 11.78
C ALA A 38 -46.47 -14.95 13.05
N HIS A 39 -47.17 -13.98 13.63
CA HIS A 39 -47.91 -14.18 14.88
C HIS A 39 -49.07 -13.17 15.06
N LYS A 40 -50.13 -13.59 15.75
CA LYS A 40 -51.28 -12.77 16.14
C LYS A 40 -51.59 -13.01 17.61
N THR A 41 -51.58 -11.97 18.44
CA THR A 41 -51.80 -12.08 19.89
C THR A 41 -53.27 -12.26 20.25
N ASP A 42 -53.50 -12.69 21.49
CA ASP A 42 -54.84 -12.82 22.07
C ASP A 42 -55.54 -11.46 22.20
N LEU A 43 -56.87 -11.51 22.07
CA LEU A 43 -57.73 -10.34 22.10
C LEU A 43 -57.89 -9.82 23.53
N LEU A 44 -57.37 -8.63 23.79
CA LEU A 44 -57.38 -7.97 25.10
C LEU A 44 -58.52 -6.96 25.18
N LYS A 45 -59.29 -7.01 26.29
CA LYS A 45 -60.41 -6.11 26.58
C LYS A 45 -59.95 -5.05 27.57
N LEU A 46 -60.04 -3.77 27.21
CA LEU A 46 -59.56 -2.66 28.02
C LEU A 46 -60.71 -1.96 28.76
N ASP A 47 -60.59 -1.88 30.09
CA ASP A 47 -61.34 -0.98 30.96
C ASP A 47 -60.44 0.20 31.34
N THR A 48 -61.03 1.39 31.53
CA THR A 48 -60.47 2.75 31.35
C THR A 48 -59.17 3.14 32.11
N THR A 49 -58.51 2.22 32.79
CA THR A 49 -57.28 2.47 33.59
C THR A 49 -56.17 1.42 33.40
N SER A 50 -56.33 0.44 32.49
CA SER A 50 -55.35 -0.65 32.29
C SER A 50 -54.41 -0.41 31.09
N VAL A 51 -53.11 -0.66 31.28
CA VAL A 51 -52.09 -0.65 30.22
C VAL A 51 -52.06 -2.05 29.57
N PRO A 52 -52.31 -2.21 28.26
CA PRO A 52 -52.25 -3.52 27.63
C PRO A 52 -50.81 -3.97 27.43
N LYS A 53 -50.51 -5.15 28.01
CA LYS A 53 -49.25 -5.85 27.88
C LYS A 53 -49.50 -7.25 27.30
N TRP A 54 -48.71 -7.64 26.30
CA TRP A 54 -48.69 -9.02 25.79
C TRP A 54 -47.31 -9.62 26.04
N THR A 55 -47.28 -10.77 26.68
CA THR A 55 -46.09 -11.62 26.72
C THR A 55 -46.05 -12.43 25.43
N LEU A 56 -44.96 -12.27 24.69
CA LEU A 56 -44.80 -12.77 23.34
C LEU A 56 -43.53 -13.61 23.31
N ASN A 57 -43.65 -14.93 23.31
CA ASN A 57 -42.52 -15.81 23.04
C ASN A 57 -42.43 -16.06 21.54
N LEU A 58 -41.84 -15.11 20.81
CA LEU A 58 -41.54 -15.31 19.40
C LEU A 58 -40.21 -16.05 19.27
N GLN A 59 -40.28 -17.37 19.10
CA GLN A 59 -39.13 -18.16 18.68
C GLN A 59 -39.21 -18.43 17.17
N PRO A 60 -38.65 -17.52 16.36
CA PRO A 60 -37.83 -17.96 15.23
C PRO A 60 -36.45 -17.29 15.24
N ILE A 61 -35.49 -17.97 14.64
CA ILE A 61 -34.11 -17.52 14.43
C ILE A 61 -34.16 -16.31 13.47
N PHE A 62 -33.72 -15.14 13.92
CA PHE A 62 -33.68 -13.93 13.09
C PHE A 62 -32.28 -13.75 12.49
N ASP A 63 -32.23 -13.35 11.22
CA ASP A 63 -31.03 -12.80 10.60
C ASP A 63 -30.91 -11.32 11.01
N GLU A 64 -29.68 -10.80 11.20
CA GLU A 64 -29.44 -9.40 11.61
C GLU A 64 -30.01 -8.40 10.60
N SER A 65 -30.20 -8.81 9.34
CA SER A 65 -30.84 -7.99 8.29
C SER A 65 -32.37 -8.09 8.22
N ALA A 66 -33.03 -8.84 9.11
CA ALA A 66 -34.48 -9.02 9.06
C ALA A 66 -35.25 -7.79 9.59
N VAL A 67 -36.42 -7.50 9.00
CA VAL A 67 -37.31 -6.40 9.40
C VAL A 67 -38.62 -6.97 9.97
N ILE A 68 -39.03 -6.46 11.13
CA ILE A 68 -40.24 -6.87 11.85
C ILE A 68 -41.29 -5.74 11.77
N ASP A 69 -42.48 -6.10 11.28
CA ASP A 69 -43.64 -5.22 11.17
C ASP A 69 -44.61 -5.50 12.33
N PHE A 70 -44.80 -4.54 13.24
CA PHE A 70 -45.80 -4.58 14.30
C PHE A 70 -47.04 -3.78 13.90
N LYS A 71 -48.23 -4.38 13.98
CA LYS A 71 -49.52 -3.74 13.69
C LYS A 71 -50.52 -3.92 14.83
N LEU A 72 -51.04 -2.82 15.36
CA LEU A 72 -52.08 -2.83 16.38
C LEU A 72 -53.46 -2.78 15.71
N CYS A 73 -54.39 -3.68 16.07
CA CYS A 73 -55.66 -3.85 15.35
C CYS A 73 -56.88 -3.92 16.29
N ARG A 74 -58.02 -3.42 15.81
CA ARG A 74 -59.35 -3.54 16.44
C ARG A 74 -60.28 -4.38 15.56
N PRO A 75 -60.94 -5.43 16.09
CA PRO A 75 -61.82 -6.27 15.30
C PRO A 75 -63.13 -5.56 14.92
N ARG A 76 -63.56 -5.73 13.66
CA ARG A 76 -64.86 -5.26 13.14
C ARG A 76 -65.70 -6.45 12.70
N LYS A 77 -67.01 -6.45 13.04
CA LYS A 77 -67.89 -7.63 12.86
C LYS A 77 -68.06 -8.10 11.40
N TYR A 78 -67.97 -7.21 10.42
CA TYR A 78 -68.30 -7.50 9.01
C TYR A 78 -67.28 -6.94 7.99
N TRP A 79 -66.13 -6.43 8.44
CA TRP A 79 -65.10 -5.81 7.59
C TRP A 79 -63.70 -6.20 8.08
N ARG A 80 -62.66 -5.95 7.27
CA ARG A 80 -61.26 -6.14 7.70
C ARG A 80 -61.00 -5.36 9.00
N ASP A 81 -60.25 -5.98 9.90
CA ASP A 81 -59.88 -5.39 11.18
C ASP A 81 -59.24 -4.01 10.97
N GLU A 82 -59.65 -3.07 11.82
CA GLU A 82 -59.22 -1.68 11.75
C GLU A 82 -57.81 -1.56 12.33
N CYS A 83 -56.86 -1.11 11.50
CA CYS A 83 -55.48 -0.91 11.91
C CYS A 83 -55.35 0.42 12.65
N LEU A 84 -54.99 0.36 13.94
CA LEU A 84 -54.85 1.53 14.80
C LEU A 84 -53.46 2.18 14.68
N GLY A 85 -52.44 1.41 14.28
CA GLY A 85 -51.10 1.92 14.05
C GLY A 85 -50.14 0.82 13.61
N THR A 86 -49.06 1.21 12.92
CA THR A 86 -48.02 0.28 12.48
C THR A 86 -46.62 0.82 12.73
N THR A 87 -45.68 -0.03 13.10
CA THR A 87 -44.25 0.31 13.09
C THR A 87 -43.45 -0.80 12.43
N ARG A 88 -42.36 -0.41 11.79
CA ARG A 88 -41.39 -1.30 11.17
C ARG A 88 -40.06 -1.08 11.84
N ILE A 89 -39.44 -2.14 12.30
CA ILE A 89 -38.20 -2.05 13.05
C ILE A 89 -37.24 -3.10 12.49
N SER A 90 -36.02 -2.67 12.14
CA SER A 90 -34.95 -3.61 11.83
C SER A 90 -34.56 -4.35 13.11
N VAL A 91 -34.23 -5.63 12.98
CA VAL A 91 -33.67 -6.41 14.10
C VAL A 91 -32.47 -5.66 14.67
N ALA A 92 -31.52 -5.21 13.84
CA ALA A 92 -30.36 -4.42 14.27
C ALA A 92 -30.72 -3.19 15.14
N ASP A 93 -31.79 -2.45 14.79
CA ASP A 93 -32.17 -1.22 15.50
C ASP A 93 -32.73 -1.49 16.90
N ILE A 94 -33.39 -2.65 17.12
CA ILE A 94 -33.90 -3.06 18.43
C ILE A 94 -32.74 -3.30 19.41
N PHE A 95 -31.58 -3.72 18.90
CA PHE A 95 -30.43 -4.15 19.72
C PHE A 95 -29.31 -3.11 19.85
N ASP A 96 -29.41 -1.95 19.19
CA ASP A 96 -28.44 -0.84 19.30
C ASP A 96 -28.69 0.06 20.54
N GLU A 97 -29.87 0.00 21.16
CA GLU A 97 -30.20 0.73 22.39
C GLU A 97 -30.20 -0.19 23.64
N GLU A 98 -29.53 0.21 24.73
CA GLU A 98 -29.52 -0.52 26.01
C GLU A 98 -30.92 -0.44 26.68
N GLY A 99 -31.66 -1.55 26.71
CA GLY A 99 -32.91 -1.68 27.46
C GLY A 99 -34.13 -1.97 26.59
N ASP A 100 -35.33 -1.67 27.11
CA ASP A 100 -36.57 -1.87 26.36
C ASP A 100 -36.64 -0.88 25.18
N TYR A 101 -36.75 -1.40 23.96
CA TYR A 101 -36.81 -0.55 22.76
C TYR A 101 -38.16 0.15 22.66
N MET A 102 -38.13 1.47 22.42
CA MET A 102 -39.32 2.31 22.33
C MET A 102 -39.62 2.71 20.89
N ALA A 103 -40.66 2.14 20.30
CA ALA A 103 -41.10 2.48 18.95
C ALA A 103 -42.39 3.29 18.96
N VAL A 104 -42.45 4.37 18.16
CA VAL A 104 -43.70 5.10 17.91
C VAL A 104 -44.46 4.41 16.78
N LEU A 105 -45.74 4.10 16.99
CA LEU A 105 -46.60 3.58 15.93
C LEU A 105 -46.97 4.69 14.93
N SER A 106 -46.51 4.56 13.69
CA SER A 106 -46.88 5.44 12.58
C SER A 106 -48.36 5.27 12.20
N ARG A 107 -49.04 6.39 11.92
CA ARG A 107 -50.51 6.52 11.88
C ARG A 107 -51.14 5.93 10.59
N ALA A 108 -52.28 5.27 10.74
CA ALA A 108 -53.29 5.20 9.68
C ALA A 108 -54.46 6.11 10.10
N SER A 109 -54.76 7.17 9.32
CA SER A 109 -55.81 8.18 9.62
C SER A 109 -57.15 7.56 10.05
N PRO A 110 -57.95 8.17 10.99
CA PRO A 110 -57.90 9.52 11.59
C PRO A 110 -57.53 9.56 13.13
N PRO A 111 -57.49 10.72 13.84
CA PRO A 111 -56.44 11.04 14.82
C PRO A 111 -56.65 10.53 16.26
N PHE A 112 -55.63 9.88 16.82
CA PHE A 112 -55.40 9.71 18.26
C PHE A 112 -53.92 10.01 18.58
N THR A 113 -53.61 10.51 19.78
CA THR A 113 -52.25 10.91 20.21
C THR A 113 -51.29 9.72 20.33
N GLU A 114 -49.98 10.02 20.22
CA GLU A 114 -48.84 9.10 20.07
C GLU A 114 -48.92 7.83 20.93
N THR A 115 -49.12 6.67 20.30
CA THR A 115 -49.03 5.37 20.98
C THR A 115 -47.62 4.81 20.84
N LYS A 116 -46.99 4.51 21.97
CA LYS A 116 -45.63 3.95 22.04
C LYS A 116 -45.65 2.47 22.38
N LEU A 117 -44.80 1.71 21.72
CA LEU A 117 -44.52 0.30 21.97
C LEU A 117 -43.19 0.18 22.71
N LYS A 118 -43.20 -0.56 23.81
CA LYS A 118 -42.04 -0.98 24.58
C LYS A 118 -41.78 -2.46 24.30
N ILE A 119 -40.59 -2.80 23.81
CA ILE A 119 -40.22 -4.17 23.45
C ILE A 119 -39.09 -4.64 24.36
N SER A 120 -39.35 -5.69 25.13
CA SER A 120 -38.35 -6.35 25.98
C SER A 120 -37.82 -7.61 25.30
N TYR A 121 -36.50 -7.81 25.29
CA TYR A 121 -35.84 -8.97 24.69
C TYR A 121 -34.78 -9.58 25.62
N SER A 122 -34.34 -10.80 25.33
CA SER A 122 -33.17 -11.41 25.99
C SER A 122 -32.33 -12.25 25.06
N GLU A 123 -31.03 -12.23 25.26
CA GLU A 123 -30.08 -13.12 24.61
C GLU A 123 -29.67 -14.23 25.58
N THR A 124 -29.94 -15.48 25.24
CA THR A 124 -29.39 -16.62 25.97
C THR A 124 -28.65 -17.53 24.99
N ILE A 125 -27.36 -17.72 25.22
CA ILE A 125 -26.57 -18.83 24.65
C ILE A 125 -26.62 -19.96 25.69
N ASP A 126 -27.42 -20.98 25.41
CA ASP A 126 -27.30 -22.25 26.12
C ASP A 126 -26.18 -23.06 25.44
N PHE A 127 -25.15 -23.39 26.21
CA PHE A 127 -23.97 -24.12 25.74
C PHE A 127 -24.34 -25.59 25.54
N ASP A 128 -24.16 -26.09 24.31
CA ASP A 128 -24.45 -27.47 23.94
C ASP A 128 -23.39 -28.41 24.56
N GLU A 129 -23.68 -28.92 25.77
CA GLU A 129 -22.85 -29.80 26.61
C GLU A 129 -22.61 -31.21 25.99
N LYS A 130 -22.99 -31.44 24.73
CA LYS A 130 -22.96 -32.76 24.07
C LYS A 130 -21.82 -32.99 23.08
N LEU A 131 -21.00 -32.00 22.77
CA LEU A 131 -19.88 -32.17 21.82
C LEU A 131 -18.56 -32.60 22.49
N ALA A 132 -18.42 -32.44 23.80
CA ALA A 132 -17.19 -32.79 24.53
C ALA A 132 -16.99 -34.30 24.78
N THR A 133 -18.04 -35.12 24.65
CA THR A 133 -17.98 -36.55 25.04
C THR A 133 -17.62 -37.51 23.90
N THR A 134 -17.43 -37.03 22.66
CA THR A 134 -17.25 -37.94 21.50
C THR A 134 -15.83 -37.99 20.92
N PHE A 135 -14.89 -37.16 21.38
CA PHE A 135 -13.50 -37.21 20.91
C PHE A 135 -12.52 -37.26 22.09
N VAL A 136 -12.26 -38.46 22.61
CA VAL A 136 -10.91 -39.05 22.76
C VAL A 136 -11.11 -40.50 23.23
N LYS A 137 -10.98 -41.46 22.30
CA LYS A 137 -10.59 -42.83 22.62
C LYS A 137 -9.17 -43.06 22.10
N ALA A 138 -8.32 -43.46 23.05
CA ALA A 138 -6.96 -44.01 22.92
C ALA A 138 -5.84 -43.09 22.41
N THR A 139 -4.93 -42.67 23.31
CA THR A 139 -3.55 -43.19 23.45
C THR A 139 -2.79 -42.45 24.57
N ALA A 140 -2.01 -43.23 25.34
CA ALA A 140 -1.02 -42.88 26.38
C ALA A 140 -1.37 -41.87 27.50
N LYS A 141 -1.05 -42.21 28.76
CA LYS A 141 -1.13 -41.27 29.89
C LYS A 141 -0.13 -40.12 29.68
N PRO A 142 -0.58 -38.85 29.55
CA PRO A 142 0.31 -37.72 29.36
C PRO A 142 1.00 -37.34 30.68
N THR A 143 2.26 -36.89 30.64
CA THR A 143 2.92 -36.19 31.76
C THR A 143 2.12 -34.94 32.15
N GLU A 144 2.23 -34.48 33.40
CA GLU A 144 1.44 -33.34 33.94
C GLU A 144 1.49 -32.08 33.04
N MET A 145 2.64 -31.80 32.43
CA MET A 145 2.80 -30.66 31.52
C MET A 145 2.06 -30.82 30.19
N SER A 146 2.02 -32.02 29.61
CA SER A 146 1.25 -32.27 28.39
C SER A 146 -0.27 -32.17 28.60
N LYS A 147 -0.76 -32.48 29.81
CA LYS A 147 -2.16 -32.22 30.18
C LYS A 147 -2.46 -30.73 30.28
N LYS A 148 -1.55 -29.94 30.90
CA LYS A 148 -1.68 -28.48 30.95
C LYS A 148 -1.71 -27.86 29.54
N ILE A 149 -0.83 -28.29 28.65
CA ILE A 149 -0.80 -27.81 27.26
C ILE A 149 -2.10 -28.17 26.53
N SER A 150 -2.60 -29.40 26.65
CA SER A 150 -3.89 -29.82 26.05
C SER A 150 -5.06 -28.96 26.55
N TRP A 151 -5.13 -28.72 27.86
CA TRP A 151 -6.16 -27.87 28.47
C TRP A 151 -6.07 -26.41 28.00
N MET A 152 -4.87 -25.86 27.80
CA MET A 152 -4.71 -24.51 27.23
C MET A 152 -5.24 -24.45 25.79
N LEU A 153 -5.04 -25.49 24.99
CA LEU A 153 -5.51 -25.55 23.60
C LEU A 153 -7.03 -25.56 23.48
N GLU A 154 -7.72 -26.29 24.34
CA GLU A 154 -9.18 -26.34 24.37
C GLU A 154 -9.80 -24.96 24.68
N ARG A 155 -9.11 -24.13 25.48
CA ARG A 155 -9.57 -22.78 25.84
C ARG A 155 -9.38 -21.74 24.73
N LEU A 156 -8.60 -22.03 23.68
CA LEU A 156 -8.29 -21.09 22.60
C LEU A 156 -9.34 -20.99 21.50
N VAL A 157 -10.10 -22.07 21.27
CA VAL A 157 -11.06 -22.14 20.17
C VAL A 157 -12.12 -21.03 20.25
N PRO A 158 -12.72 -20.74 21.43
CA PRO A 158 -13.67 -19.64 21.57
C PRO A 158 -13.01 -18.26 21.41
N ILE A 159 -11.75 -18.12 21.86
CA ILE A 159 -10.99 -16.86 21.84
C ILE A 159 -10.72 -16.40 20.40
N LYS A 160 -10.42 -17.34 19.49
CA LYS A 160 -10.17 -17.05 18.07
C LYS A 160 -11.34 -16.32 17.42
N GLY A 161 -12.55 -16.84 17.59
CA GLY A 161 -13.77 -16.25 17.00
C GLY A 161 -14.04 -14.83 17.48
N THR A 162 -13.76 -14.54 18.75
CA THR A 162 -13.91 -13.18 19.32
C THR A 162 -12.85 -12.21 18.82
N ILE A 163 -11.62 -12.68 18.61
CA ILE A 163 -10.53 -11.85 18.05
C ILE A 163 -10.81 -11.51 16.59
N ASP A 164 -11.35 -12.44 15.81
CA ASP A 164 -11.74 -12.16 14.42
C ASP A 164 -12.77 -11.01 14.37
N ALA A 165 -13.71 -10.94 15.32
CA ALA A 165 -14.63 -9.82 15.47
C ALA A 165 -13.96 -8.51 15.93
N LEU A 166 -12.94 -8.57 16.79
CA LEU A 166 -12.15 -7.39 17.21
C LEU A 166 -11.20 -6.88 16.12
N ALA A 167 -10.73 -7.76 15.24
CA ALA A 167 -9.84 -7.42 14.14
C ALA A 167 -10.49 -6.46 13.13
N GLU A 168 -11.82 -6.44 13.03
CA GLU A 168 -12.55 -5.48 12.22
C GLU A 168 -12.37 -4.04 12.72
N LEU A 169 -12.26 -3.87 14.04
CA LEU A 169 -12.13 -2.58 14.73
C LEU A 169 -10.68 -2.10 14.81
N HIS A 170 -9.73 -3.02 15.04
CA HIS A 170 -8.32 -2.67 15.16
C HIS A 170 -7.38 -3.78 14.66
N PRO A 171 -6.50 -3.50 13.67
CA PRO A 171 -5.58 -4.50 13.10
C PRO A 171 -4.67 -5.18 14.13
N ALA A 172 -4.31 -4.49 15.22
CA ALA A 172 -3.47 -5.06 16.29
C ALA A 172 -4.08 -6.29 16.98
N ALA A 173 -5.42 -6.47 16.97
CA ALA A 173 -6.04 -7.65 17.55
C ALA A 173 -5.63 -8.92 16.80
N ARG A 174 -5.68 -8.84 15.46
CA ARG A 174 -5.28 -9.95 14.59
C ARG A 174 -3.79 -10.25 14.74
N ILE A 175 -2.96 -9.21 14.80
CA ILE A 175 -1.51 -9.32 14.97
C ILE A 175 -1.19 -9.98 16.30
N ALA A 176 -1.78 -9.50 17.41
CA ALA A 176 -1.59 -10.07 18.73
C ALA A 176 -2.04 -11.54 18.79
N TRP A 177 -3.12 -11.90 18.11
CA TRP A 177 -3.54 -13.30 17.98
C TRP A 177 -2.54 -14.15 17.19
N SER A 178 -2.00 -13.63 16.10
CA SER A 178 -0.92 -14.31 15.37
C SER A 178 0.24 -14.58 16.32
N PHE A 179 0.70 -13.60 17.09
CA PHE A 179 1.75 -13.82 18.10
C PHE A 179 1.34 -14.84 19.18
N LEU A 180 0.12 -14.76 19.72
CA LEU A 180 -0.39 -15.68 20.74
C LEU A 180 -0.43 -17.13 20.24
N SER A 181 -1.00 -17.35 19.04
CA SER A 181 -1.11 -18.66 18.40
C SER A 181 0.25 -19.26 18.05
N LEU A 182 1.18 -18.45 17.51
CA LEU A 182 2.56 -18.86 17.25
C LEU A 182 3.26 -19.36 18.52
N GLY A 183 3.03 -18.66 19.62
CA GLY A 183 3.53 -19.05 20.93
C GLY A 183 3.09 -20.44 21.37
N ILE A 184 1.87 -20.79 21.04
CA ILE A 184 1.23 -22.05 21.43
C ILE A 184 1.70 -23.19 20.52
N ASP A 185 1.88 -22.94 19.23
CA ASP A 185 2.50 -23.90 18.31
C ASP A 185 3.95 -24.21 18.74
N GLN A 186 4.67 -23.21 19.25
CA GLN A 186 6.02 -23.40 19.78
C GLN A 186 6.03 -24.28 21.05
N LEU A 187 5.06 -24.11 21.94
CA LEU A 187 4.86 -24.97 23.12
C LEU A 187 4.57 -26.42 22.74
N GLN A 188 3.79 -26.65 21.67
CA GLN A 188 3.47 -28.00 21.19
C GLN A 188 4.69 -28.72 20.60
N LYS A 189 5.60 -27.98 19.95
CA LYS A 189 6.78 -28.54 19.29
C LYS A 189 7.91 -28.90 20.27
N GLN A 190 7.91 -28.38 21.49
CA GLN A 190 8.98 -28.61 22.48
C GLN A 190 8.56 -29.62 23.56
N SER A 191 9.22 -30.80 23.58
CA SER A 191 8.99 -31.84 24.60
C SER A 191 9.43 -31.44 26.01
N ASP A 192 10.39 -30.51 26.13
CA ASP A 192 11.00 -30.04 27.38
C ASP A 192 10.74 -28.54 27.63
N THR A 193 9.47 -28.14 27.56
CA THR A 193 9.08 -26.74 27.81
C THR A 193 9.25 -26.39 29.30
N ASP A 194 9.97 -25.31 29.61
CA ASP A 194 10.20 -24.82 30.98
C ASP A 194 8.89 -24.33 31.64
N ALA A 195 8.66 -24.67 32.91
CA ALA A 195 7.45 -24.30 33.66
C ALA A 195 7.18 -22.79 33.66
N LEU A 196 8.25 -21.98 33.62
CA LEU A 196 8.17 -20.53 33.50
C LEU A 196 7.39 -20.07 32.27
N VAL A 197 7.59 -20.74 31.12
CA VAL A 197 6.91 -20.38 29.87
C VAL A 197 5.43 -20.77 29.94
N ILE A 198 5.14 -21.95 30.50
CA ILE A 198 3.77 -22.45 30.67
C ILE A 198 2.96 -21.52 31.57
N ASP A 199 3.49 -21.16 32.75
CA ASP A 199 2.81 -20.26 33.70
C ASP A 199 2.57 -18.86 33.11
N LEU A 200 3.48 -18.39 32.24
CA LEU A 200 3.37 -17.10 31.57
C LEU A 200 2.24 -17.12 30.52
N TYR A 201 2.15 -18.16 29.68
CA TYR A 201 1.02 -18.32 28.76
C TYR A 201 -0.30 -18.51 29.50
N GLU A 202 -0.33 -19.26 30.60
CA GLU A 202 -1.54 -19.44 31.41
C GLU A 202 -2.08 -18.08 31.91
N THR A 203 -1.19 -17.23 32.43
CA THR A 203 -1.54 -15.87 32.87
C THR A 203 -2.01 -14.98 31.70
N MET A 204 -1.38 -15.11 30.53
CA MET A 204 -1.77 -14.36 29.33
C MET A 204 -3.16 -14.78 28.84
N LEU A 205 -3.45 -16.09 28.77
CA LEU A 205 -4.75 -16.63 28.35
C LEU A 205 -5.86 -16.26 29.33
N SER A 206 -5.61 -16.33 30.64
CA SER A 206 -6.62 -15.92 31.63
C SER A 206 -6.99 -14.44 31.51
N THR A 207 -6.00 -13.58 31.21
CA THR A 207 -6.24 -12.14 30.99
C THR A 207 -7.10 -11.92 29.75
N HIS A 208 -6.83 -12.67 28.68
CA HIS A 208 -7.59 -12.56 27.43
C HIS A 208 -9.03 -13.02 27.59
N GLU A 209 -9.25 -14.12 28.29
CA GLU A 209 -10.61 -14.57 28.59
C GLU A 209 -11.39 -13.59 29.46
N GLN A 210 -10.75 -12.98 30.45
CA GLN A 210 -11.41 -11.97 31.27
C GLN A 210 -11.82 -10.76 30.43
N ALA A 211 -10.98 -10.35 29.47
CA ALA A 211 -11.35 -9.33 28.52
C ALA A 211 -12.61 -9.75 27.73
N ILE A 212 -12.64 -11.00 27.24
CA ILE A 212 -13.72 -11.58 26.41
C ILE A 212 -15.05 -11.75 27.15
N ARG A 213 -15.03 -12.12 28.43
CA ARG A 213 -16.26 -12.38 29.22
C ARG A 213 -17.00 -11.13 29.68
N ASP A 214 -16.39 -9.96 29.56
CA ASP A 214 -16.98 -8.71 30.02
C ASP A 214 -18.16 -8.30 29.12
N GLU A 215 -19.38 -8.18 29.68
CA GLU A 215 -20.63 -7.83 28.97
C GLU A 215 -20.51 -6.52 28.15
N VAL A 216 -19.50 -5.70 28.46
CA VAL A 216 -19.13 -4.42 27.83
C VAL A 216 -18.41 -4.60 26.48
N PHE A 217 -18.23 -5.82 25.98
CA PHE A 217 -17.67 -6.13 24.65
C PHE A 217 -18.38 -5.39 23.49
N ARG A 218 -19.59 -4.87 23.74
CA ARG A 218 -20.43 -4.13 22.78
C ARG A 218 -20.10 -2.63 22.69
N ASN A 219 -19.50 -2.01 23.72
CA ASN A 219 -19.16 -0.58 23.72
C ASN A 219 -17.76 -0.29 23.12
N ARG A 220 -17.60 -0.76 21.87
CA ARG A 220 -16.34 -1.00 21.12
C ARG A 220 -15.33 0.15 21.07
N LYS A 221 -15.74 1.42 21.17
CA LYS A 221 -14.81 2.59 21.06
C LYS A 221 -14.17 3.01 22.38
N ARG A 222 -14.82 2.77 23.53
CA ARG A 222 -14.36 3.29 24.83
C ARG A 222 -13.19 2.48 25.39
N LEU A 223 -13.23 1.16 25.25
CA LEU A 223 -12.23 0.21 25.76
C LEU A 223 -11.02 0.00 24.82
N LEU A 224 -11.00 0.65 23.65
CA LEU A 224 -9.91 0.53 22.68
C LEU A 224 -8.49 0.75 23.29
N PRO A 225 -8.26 1.71 24.21
CA PRO A 225 -6.95 1.86 24.86
C PRO A 225 -6.53 0.63 25.67
N VAL A 226 -7.48 -0.02 26.37
CA VAL A 226 -7.24 -1.21 27.19
C VAL A 226 -6.85 -2.40 26.31
N TYR A 227 -7.59 -2.60 25.21
CA TYR A 227 -7.25 -3.64 24.23
C TYR A 227 -5.88 -3.41 23.59
N LYS A 228 -5.54 -2.15 23.25
CA LYS A 228 -4.20 -1.81 22.75
C LYS A 228 -3.10 -2.17 23.75
N ALA A 229 -3.29 -1.85 25.03
CA ALA A 229 -2.33 -2.20 26.08
C ALA A 229 -2.17 -3.73 26.23
N LEU A 230 -3.27 -4.47 26.16
CA LEU A 230 -3.27 -5.93 26.19
C LEU A 230 -2.54 -6.54 24.99
N PHE A 231 -2.86 -6.09 23.77
CA PHE A 231 -2.20 -6.55 22.54
C PHE A 231 -0.71 -6.25 22.55
N ARG A 232 -0.31 -5.04 22.97
CA ARG A 232 1.11 -4.69 23.18
C ARG A 232 1.79 -5.69 24.10
N GLN A 233 1.16 -6.02 25.23
CA GLN A 233 1.74 -6.92 26.22
C GLN A 233 1.90 -8.35 25.66
N ILE A 234 0.92 -8.83 24.88
CA ILE A 234 0.97 -10.13 24.20
C ILE A 234 2.13 -10.19 23.21
N VAL A 235 2.29 -9.17 22.37
CA VAL A 235 3.34 -9.14 21.36
C VAL A 235 4.74 -9.11 21.99
N GLU A 236 4.99 -8.21 22.95
CA GLU A 236 6.28 -8.14 23.66
C GLU A 236 6.58 -9.41 24.46
N CYS A 237 5.56 -10.01 25.08
CA CYS A 237 5.68 -11.29 25.78
C CYS A 237 6.08 -12.40 24.81
N THR A 238 5.46 -12.46 23.63
CA THR A 238 5.75 -13.48 22.61
C THR A 238 7.18 -13.36 22.08
N PHE A 239 7.65 -12.14 21.76
CA PHE A 239 9.04 -11.94 21.37
C PHE A 239 10.03 -12.40 22.45
N PHE A 240 9.74 -12.09 23.71
CA PHE A 240 10.55 -12.55 24.84
C PHE A 240 10.58 -14.08 24.93
N ILE A 241 9.44 -14.74 24.75
CA ILE A 241 9.35 -16.21 24.80
C ILE A 241 10.12 -16.83 23.63
N SER A 242 9.98 -16.30 22.42
CA SER A 242 10.72 -16.79 21.25
C SER A 242 12.24 -16.63 21.42
N GLU A 243 12.69 -15.52 22.02
CA GLU A 243 14.10 -15.33 22.38
C GLU A 243 14.57 -16.33 23.44
N TYR A 244 13.75 -16.58 24.47
CA TYR A 244 14.06 -17.50 25.58
C TYR A 244 14.12 -18.98 25.15
N THR A 245 13.23 -19.40 24.25
CA THR A 245 13.03 -20.81 23.85
C THR A 245 13.97 -21.27 22.73
N ASN A 246 14.57 -20.37 21.96
CA ASN A 246 15.54 -20.69 20.89
C ASN A 246 16.94 -21.09 21.42
N ARG A 247 16.98 -21.94 22.46
CA ARG A 247 18.20 -22.37 23.17
C ARG A 247 19.16 -23.24 22.34
N THR A 248 18.73 -23.78 21.21
CA THR A 248 19.45 -24.83 20.46
C THR A 248 20.44 -24.33 19.41
N TYR A 249 20.34 -23.07 18.94
CA TYR A 249 21.18 -22.60 17.81
C TYR A 249 22.17 -21.49 18.19
N LEU A 250 21.94 -20.75 19.28
CA LEU A 250 22.83 -19.69 19.79
C LEU A 250 24.04 -20.24 20.60
N GLY A 251 24.62 -21.37 20.16
CA GLY A 251 25.68 -22.08 20.87
C GLY A 251 26.90 -21.22 21.24
N ALA A 252 27.16 -20.11 20.56
CA ALA A 252 28.41 -19.34 20.68
C ALA A 252 28.29 -17.83 21.04
N PHE A 253 27.10 -17.25 21.23
CA PHE A 253 26.99 -15.79 21.43
C PHE A 253 27.08 -15.35 22.91
N ARG A 254 27.85 -14.28 23.16
CA ARG A 254 28.12 -13.64 24.47
C ARG A 254 26.89 -12.99 25.15
N GLY A 255 25.72 -13.01 24.50
CA GLY A 255 24.48 -12.34 24.93
C GLY A 255 23.41 -13.26 25.54
N ARG A 256 23.76 -14.41 26.14
CA ARG A 256 22.77 -15.30 26.76
C ARG A 256 22.00 -14.57 27.87
N MET A 257 20.67 -14.47 27.73
CA MET A 257 19.84 -14.03 28.85
C MET A 257 19.91 -15.08 29.96
N SER A 258 20.52 -14.71 31.09
CA SER A 258 20.61 -15.58 32.26
C SER A 258 19.21 -16.01 32.72
N LYS A 259 19.06 -17.26 33.18
CA LYS A 259 17.79 -17.77 33.75
C LYS A 259 17.21 -16.84 34.82
N LYS A 260 18.06 -16.18 35.61
CA LYS A 260 17.64 -15.21 36.63
C LYS A 260 17.03 -13.94 36.01
N LYS A 261 17.61 -13.43 34.92
CA LYS A 261 17.07 -12.28 34.18
C LYS A 261 15.78 -12.64 33.46
N ALA A 262 15.72 -13.83 32.84
CA ALA A 262 14.51 -14.34 32.20
C ALA A 262 13.35 -14.49 33.20
N ALA A 263 13.60 -15.08 34.37
CA ALA A 263 12.60 -15.18 35.45
C ALA A 263 12.10 -13.81 35.93
N SER A 264 13.00 -12.83 36.07
CA SER A 264 12.61 -11.47 36.43
C SER A 264 11.75 -10.80 35.34
N LYS A 265 12.10 -10.96 34.05
CA LYS A 265 11.33 -10.39 32.94
C LYS A 265 9.96 -11.08 32.79
N ALA A 266 9.90 -12.41 32.94
CA ALA A 266 8.66 -13.18 32.97
C ALA A 266 7.74 -12.75 34.12
N ALA A 267 8.28 -12.54 35.32
CA ALA A 267 7.50 -12.04 36.46
C ALA A 267 6.90 -10.65 36.19
N LYS A 268 7.62 -9.76 35.51
CA LYS A 268 7.09 -8.45 35.08
C LYS A 268 5.94 -8.59 34.09
N PHE A 269 6.05 -9.51 33.13
CA PHE A 269 4.94 -9.80 32.20
C PHE A 269 3.73 -10.35 32.95
N GLN A 270 3.93 -11.32 33.85
CA GLN A 270 2.84 -11.88 34.68
C GLN A 270 2.16 -10.81 35.53
N SER A 271 2.92 -9.92 36.19
CA SER A 271 2.34 -8.83 36.98
C SER A 271 1.54 -7.85 36.12
N ALA A 272 2.02 -7.53 34.92
CA ALA A 272 1.30 -6.64 34.00
C ALA A 272 -0.02 -7.26 33.52
N PHE A 273 0.00 -8.55 33.16
CA PHE A 273 -1.20 -9.29 32.77
C PHE A 273 -2.21 -9.41 33.92
N LYS A 274 -1.75 -9.71 35.15
CA LYS A 274 -2.61 -9.73 36.34
C LYS A 274 -3.23 -8.37 36.63
N SER A 275 -2.45 -7.29 36.56
CA SER A 275 -2.96 -5.92 36.71
C SER A 275 -4.04 -5.59 35.67
N LEU A 276 -3.82 -5.95 34.40
CA LEU A 276 -4.83 -5.77 33.35
C LEU A 276 -6.09 -6.59 33.63
N THR A 277 -5.93 -7.83 34.12
CA THR A 277 -7.04 -8.72 34.50
C THR A 277 -7.90 -8.11 35.61
N GLU A 278 -7.27 -7.62 36.68
CA GLU A 278 -7.97 -6.98 37.81
C GLU A 278 -8.72 -5.72 37.37
N GLN A 279 -8.09 -4.91 36.51
CA GLN A 279 -8.70 -3.69 35.97
C GLN A 279 -9.87 -4.00 35.03
N LEU A 280 -9.79 -5.09 34.26
CA LEU A 280 -10.90 -5.60 33.43
C LEU A 280 -12.04 -6.21 34.26
N GLY A 281 -11.80 -6.61 35.51
CA GLY A 281 -12.83 -7.13 36.41
C GLY A 281 -13.69 -6.06 37.10
N SER A 282 -13.18 -4.82 37.22
CA SER A 282 -13.83 -3.75 38.01
C SER A 282 -14.31 -2.59 37.14
N SER A 283 -15.60 -2.25 37.23
CA SER A 283 -16.21 -1.16 36.44
C SER A 283 -15.52 0.20 36.67
N LEU A 284 -15.25 0.55 37.94
CA LEU A 284 -14.57 1.80 38.30
C LEU A 284 -13.09 1.81 37.84
N ALA A 285 -12.42 0.66 37.87
CA ALA A 285 -11.06 0.52 37.40
C ALA A 285 -10.96 0.68 35.87
N LYS A 286 -11.95 0.19 35.11
CA LYS A 286 -12.02 0.40 33.64
C LYS A 286 -12.09 1.87 33.28
N GLU A 287 -12.93 2.65 33.95
CA GLU A 287 -13.06 4.09 33.66
C GLU A 287 -11.77 4.84 33.95
N THR A 288 -11.15 4.54 35.10
CA THR A 288 -9.86 5.10 35.49
C THR A 288 -8.78 4.73 34.47
N LEU A 289 -8.72 3.46 34.08
CA LEU A 289 -7.76 2.92 33.11
C LEU A 289 -7.91 3.55 31.72
N VAL A 290 -9.13 3.71 31.23
CA VAL A 290 -9.39 4.35 29.93
C VAL A 290 -8.92 5.80 29.95
N VAL A 291 -9.13 6.52 31.04
CA VAL A 291 -8.67 7.90 31.18
C VAL A 291 -7.15 7.97 31.30
N THR A 292 -6.51 7.14 32.13
CA THR A 292 -5.05 7.10 32.24
C THR A 292 -4.39 6.71 30.93
N LEU A 293 -4.83 5.63 30.25
CA LEU A 293 -4.25 5.21 28.98
C LEU A 293 -4.45 6.24 27.87
N ARG A 294 -5.59 6.96 27.84
CA ARG A 294 -5.80 8.08 26.89
C ARG A 294 -4.89 9.27 27.19
N ASN A 295 -4.67 9.56 28.47
CA ASN A 295 -3.80 10.64 28.89
C ASN A 295 -2.33 10.28 28.67
N GLU A 296 -1.92 9.05 28.95
CA GLU A 296 -0.62 8.49 28.57
C GLU A 296 -0.42 8.58 27.05
N GLU A 297 -1.42 8.19 26.24
CA GLU A 297 -1.30 8.29 24.77
C GLU A 297 -1.13 9.75 24.31
N LYS A 298 -1.83 10.71 24.92
CA LYS A 298 -1.66 12.13 24.63
C LYS A 298 -0.31 12.66 25.12
N PHE A 299 0.11 12.24 26.31
CA PHE A 299 1.35 12.65 26.94
C PHE A 299 2.56 12.09 26.17
N ASP A 300 2.55 10.81 25.82
CA ASP A 300 3.55 10.18 24.96
C ASP A 300 3.63 10.86 23.60
N LYS A 301 2.50 11.22 22.99
CA LYS A 301 2.48 11.96 21.72
C LYS A 301 3.06 13.37 21.87
N LEU A 302 2.76 14.07 22.96
CA LEU A 302 3.29 15.41 23.23
C LEU A 302 4.77 15.38 23.56
N GLN A 303 5.19 14.46 24.43
CA GLN A 303 6.58 14.27 24.84
C GLN A 303 7.44 13.85 23.65
N ARG A 304 6.94 12.96 22.78
CA ARG A 304 7.59 12.64 21.50
C ARG A 304 7.74 13.84 20.62
N ARG A 305 6.66 14.59 20.36
CA ARG A 305 6.72 15.82 19.56
C ARG A 305 7.69 16.87 20.11
N MET A 306 8.02 16.85 21.41
CA MET A 306 9.00 17.75 22.02
C MET A 306 10.44 17.21 21.93
N THR A 307 10.65 15.95 22.31
CA THR A 307 11.98 15.32 22.37
C THR A 307 12.51 14.90 20.99
N GLU A 308 11.63 14.38 20.12
CA GLU A 308 11.98 13.99 18.76
C GLU A 308 12.40 15.22 17.94
N THR A 309 11.75 16.38 18.08
CA THR A 309 12.12 17.57 17.26
C THR A 309 13.51 18.10 17.54
N GLU A 310 13.96 18.10 18.79
CA GLU A 310 15.28 18.65 19.16
C GLU A 310 16.40 17.64 18.87
N GLU A 311 16.23 16.38 19.27
CA GLU A 311 17.24 15.34 19.08
C GLU A 311 17.36 14.92 17.60
N ILE A 312 16.25 14.81 16.86
CA ILE A 312 16.28 14.53 15.43
C ILE A 312 16.88 15.71 14.67
N ALA A 313 16.58 16.97 15.02
CA ALA A 313 17.19 18.11 14.35
C ALA A 313 18.72 18.13 14.54
N GLU A 314 19.20 17.83 15.74
CA GLU A 314 20.64 17.71 16.00
C GLU A 314 21.27 16.57 15.20
N ILE A 315 20.70 15.37 15.24
CA ILE A 315 21.21 14.21 14.49
C ILE A 315 21.15 14.47 12.98
N THR A 316 20.06 15.04 12.47
CA THR A 316 19.89 15.37 11.05
C THR A 316 20.93 16.39 10.59
N ASN A 317 21.18 17.43 11.39
CA ASN A 317 22.25 18.40 11.12
C ASN A 317 23.64 17.76 11.09
N GLN A 318 23.87 16.72 11.90
CA GLN A 318 25.14 15.97 11.88
C GLN A 318 25.24 14.97 10.72
N LEU A 319 24.11 14.61 10.11
CA LEU A 319 23.99 13.66 9.01
C LEU A 319 23.69 14.33 7.65
N VAL A 320 23.83 15.66 7.55
CA VAL A 320 23.61 16.44 6.31
C VAL A 320 24.35 15.82 5.12
N ARG A 321 25.56 15.28 5.33
CA ARG A 321 26.34 14.61 4.27
C ARG A 321 25.72 13.30 3.78
N LEU A 322 25.07 12.54 4.65
CA LEU A 322 24.27 11.42 4.19
C LEU A 322 23.06 11.97 3.46
N HIS A 323 22.37 12.95 4.04
CA HIS A 323 21.18 13.59 3.46
C HIS A 323 21.37 14.13 2.03
N GLU A 324 22.50 14.78 1.74
CA GLU A 324 22.86 15.31 0.41
C GLU A 324 23.11 14.20 -0.63
N VAL A 325 23.52 13.01 -0.18
CA VAL A 325 23.79 11.81 -1.01
C VAL A 325 22.61 10.83 -0.96
N LEU A 326 21.46 11.22 -0.39
CA LEU A 326 20.23 10.41 -0.39
C LEU A 326 19.32 10.79 -1.57
N PRO A 327 19.27 9.99 -2.64
CA PRO A 327 18.09 9.87 -3.47
C PRO A 327 16.97 9.01 -2.84
N ALA A 328 16.96 8.79 -1.53
CA ALA A 328 15.92 8.03 -0.84
C ALA A 328 15.12 8.93 0.08
N ARG A 329 14.07 9.58 -0.46
CA ARG A 329 12.91 9.86 0.40
C ARG A 329 12.47 8.49 0.92
N GLN A 330 12.39 8.32 2.24
CA GLN A 330 11.72 7.16 2.85
C GLN A 330 10.32 7.09 2.26
N GLN A 331 10.14 6.28 1.22
CA GLN A 331 8.90 6.26 0.50
C GLN A 331 7.91 5.48 1.34
N LYS A 332 6.80 6.13 1.70
CA LYS A 332 5.71 5.43 2.38
C LYS A 332 5.23 4.28 1.48
N PRO A 333 4.77 3.16 2.06
CA PRO A 333 4.17 2.12 1.27
C PRO A 333 3.07 2.67 0.36
N LYS A 334 3.15 2.37 -0.95
CA LYS A 334 2.12 2.79 -1.93
C LYS A 334 0.77 2.13 -1.64
N LEU A 335 0.78 0.86 -1.24
CA LEU A 335 -0.40 0.02 -1.10
C LEU A 335 -0.29 -0.90 0.11
N MET A 336 -1.43 -1.38 0.60
CA MET A 336 -1.54 -2.39 1.66
C MET A 336 -2.44 -3.53 1.21
N CYS A 337 -2.29 -4.71 1.78
CA CYS A 337 -3.23 -5.80 1.58
C CYS A 337 -4.64 -5.41 2.06
N LEU A 338 -5.66 -5.89 1.34
CA LEU A 338 -7.04 -5.78 1.78
C LEU A 338 -7.22 -6.49 3.13
N LYS A 339 -8.04 -5.94 4.01
CA LYS A 339 -8.28 -6.54 5.33
C LYS A 339 -8.78 -7.99 5.19
N GLY A 340 -8.08 -8.89 5.86
CA GLY A 340 -8.41 -10.31 5.87
C GLY A 340 -8.07 -11.07 4.60
N THR A 341 -7.11 -10.56 3.80
CA THR A 341 -6.38 -11.33 2.79
C THR A 341 -4.92 -11.51 3.19
N ARG A 342 -4.23 -12.50 2.58
CA ARG A 342 -2.81 -12.84 2.81
C ARG A 342 -2.44 -13.10 4.27
N VAL A 343 -3.43 -13.50 5.07
CA VAL A 343 -3.32 -13.57 6.53
C VAL A 343 -2.27 -14.58 6.96
N GLU A 344 -2.28 -15.76 6.34
CA GLU A 344 -1.33 -16.83 6.65
C GLU A 344 0.09 -16.41 6.32
N VAL A 345 0.33 -15.85 5.14
CA VAL A 345 1.65 -15.35 4.73
C VAL A 345 2.14 -14.22 5.65
N ILE A 346 1.26 -13.30 6.05
CA ILE A 346 1.61 -12.25 7.02
C ILE A 346 2.03 -12.88 8.35
N ASN A 347 1.32 -13.91 8.81
CA ASN A 347 1.64 -14.61 10.05
C ASN A 347 2.99 -15.34 9.95
N ASP A 348 3.29 -15.98 8.82
CA ASP A 348 4.58 -16.64 8.58
C ASP A 348 5.74 -15.64 8.61
N LEU A 349 5.54 -14.45 8.03
CA LEU A 349 6.54 -13.39 8.05
C LEU A 349 6.75 -12.83 9.47
N ILE A 350 5.67 -12.63 10.21
CA ILE A 350 5.73 -12.22 11.62
C ILE A 350 6.43 -13.29 12.46
N TYR A 351 6.13 -14.57 12.21
CA TYR A 351 6.79 -15.70 12.87
C TYR A 351 8.29 -15.69 12.61
N TRP A 352 8.70 -15.50 11.36
CA TRP A 352 10.11 -15.43 11.02
C TRP A 352 10.83 -14.27 11.74
N ILE A 353 10.19 -13.10 11.84
CA ILE A 353 10.72 -11.96 12.61
C ILE A 353 10.87 -12.35 14.10
N ALA A 354 9.87 -13.05 14.65
CA ALA A 354 9.79 -13.44 16.05
C ALA A 354 10.72 -14.60 16.45
N GLU A 355 11.03 -15.54 15.55
CA GLU A 355 11.95 -16.66 15.82
C GLU A 355 13.37 -16.22 16.17
N CYS A 356 13.68 -14.93 16.03
CA CYS A 356 14.95 -14.33 16.41
C CYS A 356 16.21 -14.97 15.80
N ARG A 357 16.07 -15.69 14.68
CA ARG A 357 17.17 -16.31 13.92
C ARG A 357 17.70 -15.32 12.89
N GLY A 358 18.42 -14.30 13.36
CA GLY A 358 18.89 -13.18 12.52
C GLY A 358 19.45 -13.61 11.16
N GLY A 359 19.21 -12.78 10.15
CA GLY A 359 19.51 -13.09 8.76
C GLY A 359 18.58 -12.36 7.81
N MET A 360 18.48 -12.92 6.60
CA MET A 360 17.72 -12.35 5.49
C MET A 360 16.55 -13.26 5.12
N LEU A 361 15.37 -12.66 4.92
CA LEU A 361 14.22 -13.29 4.29
C LEU A 361 14.06 -12.75 2.87
N TRP A 362 13.95 -13.67 1.93
CA TRP A 362 13.66 -13.37 0.54
C TRP A 362 12.22 -13.75 0.22
N CYS A 363 11.37 -12.74 0.05
CA CYS A 363 9.99 -12.89 -0.41
C CYS A 363 9.95 -12.75 -1.93
N THR A 364 9.63 -13.84 -2.62
CA THR A 364 9.63 -13.90 -4.08
C THR A 364 8.30 -14.37 -4.65
N GLY A 365 8.04 -14.00 -5.89
CA GLY A 365 6.83 -14.37 -6.62
C GLY A 365 6.77 -13.63 -7.94
N VAL A 366 5.93 -14.11 -8.85
CA VAL A 366 5.76 -13.47 -10.16
C VAL A 366 5.23 -12.04 -10.03
N ALA A 367 5.34 -11.26 -11.10
CA ALA A 367 4.81 -9.90 -11.12
C ALA A 367 3.30 -9.92 -10.81
N GLY A 368 2.82 -8.99 -9.99
CA GLY A 368 1.38 -8.88 -9.70
C GLY A 368 0.81 -9.80 -8.62
N THR A 369 1.64 -10.57 -7.90
CA THR A 369 1.19 -11.39 -6.75
C THR A 369 0.90 -10.56 -5.48
N GLY A 370 1.22 -9.27 -5.46
CA GLY A 370 0.98 -8.38 -4.32
C GLY A 370 2.13 -8.28 -3.31
N LYS A 371 3.38 -8.55 -3.72
CA LYS A 371 4.57 -8.42 -2.87
C LYS A 371 4.67 -7.04 -2.20
N SER A 372 4.56 -5.95 -2.97
CA SER A 372 4.63 -4.59 -2.43
C SER A 372 3.50 -4.26 -1.45
N SER A 373 2.27 -4.75 -1.71
CA SER A 373 1.15 -4.61 -0.77
C SER A 373 1.41 -5.37 0.54
N LEU A 374 2.02 -6.55 0.46
CA LEU A 374 2.41 -7.34 1.62
C LEU A 374 3.52 -6.64 2.43
N MET A 375 4.53 -6.10 1.76
CA MET A 375 5.58 -5.29 2.39
C MET A 375 5.00 -4.03 3.04
N GLY A 376 4.01 -3.40 2.40
CA GLY A 376 3.31 -2.24 2.95
C GLY A 376 2.49 -2.56 4.20
N THR A 377 1.79 -3.71 4.21
CA THR A 377 1.12 -4.19 5.42
C THR A 377 2.12 -4.49 6.53
N LEU A 378 3.24 -5.16 6.23
CA LEU A 378 4.30 -5.39 7.22
C LEU A 378 4.89 -4.09 7.76
N CYS A 379 5.16 -3.11 6.89
CA CYS A 379 5.63 -1.78 7.27
C CYS A 379 4.67 -1.13 8.27
N GLN A 380 3.35 -1.22 8.05
CA GLN A 380 2.36 -0.70 8.97
C GLN A 380 2.35 -1.47 10.30
N VAL A 381 2.40 -2.80 10.24
CA VAL A 381 2.41 -3.66 11.44
C VAL A 381 3.62 -3.37 12.32
N LEU A 382 4.81 -3.25 11.72
CA LEU A 382 6.08 -3.08 12.43
C LEU A 382 6.34 -1.63 12.85
N GLY A 383 5.88 -0.67 12.04
CA GLY A 383 5.99 0.77 12.33
C GLY A 383 4.99 1.26 13.36
N SER A 384 3.89 0.53 13.57
CA SER A 384 2.86 0.88 14.54
C SER A 384 3.21 0.38 15.94
N GLU A 385 3.51 1.30 16.84
CA GLU A 385 3.63 1.01 18.28
C GLU A 385 2.37 0.35 18.85
N TYR A 386 1.20 0.63 18.26
CA TYR A 386 -0.06 0.04 18.67
C TYR A 386 -0.17 -1.45 18.31
N ALA A 387 0.58 -1.92 17.30
CA ALA A 387 0.56 -3.30 16.85
C ALA A 387 1.69 -4.13 17.48
N CYS A 388 2.90 -3.57 17.59
CA CYS A 388 4.06 -4.29 18.11
C CYS A 388 4.54 -3.86 19.50
N GLY A 389 3.85 -2.91 20.13
CA GLY A 389 4.21 -2.34 21.44
C GLY A 389 5.23 -1.21 21.40
N ARG A 390 6.02 -1.16 20.33
CA ARG A 390 6.99 -0.12 19.97
C ARG A 390 7.28 -0.20 18.47
N ASN A 391 7.89 0.83 17.91
CA ASN A 391 8.36 0.81 16.54
C ASN A 391 9.49 -0.23 16.40
N ARG A 392 9.32 -1.19 15.48
CA ARG A 392 10.32 -2.20 15.12
C ARG A 392 10.81 -2.08 13.69
N LEU A 393 10.25 -1.15 12.93
CA LEU A 393 10.65 -0.86 11.57
C LEU A 393 11.80 0.16 11.59
N GLY A 394 13.02 -0.33 11.40
CA GLY A 394 14.21 0.51 11.34
C GLY A 394 14.36 1.24 10.01
N SER A 395 14.01 0.58 8.90
CA SER A 395 14.02 1.22 7.57
C SER A 395 13.05 0.53 6.62
N PHE A 396 12.46 1.33 5.72
CA PHE A 396 11.66 0.86 4.59
C PHE A 396 12.14 1.57 3.32
N ILE A 397 12.68 0.80 2.39
CA ILE A 397 13.21 1.28 1.12
C ILE A 397 12.44 0.59 0.00
N ARG A 398 11.97 1.37 -0.96
CA ARG A 398 11.21 0.88 -2.11
C ARG A 398 11.91 1.32 -3.38
N TYR A 399 12.19 0.36 -4.24
CA TYR A 399 12.65 0.60 -5.60
C TYR A 399 11.47 0.67 -6.56
N ASP A 400 11.59 1.56 -7.54
CA ASP A 400 10.62 1.79 -8.60
C ASP A 400 11.39 2.37 -9.79
N ARG A 401 11.29 1.73 -10.96
CA ARG A 401 12.00 2.15 -12.18
C ARG A 401 11.83 3.62 -12.52
N LEU A 402 10.69 4.19 -12.12
CA LEU A 402 10.26 5.52 -12.51
C LEU A 402 10.80 6.62 -11.58
N GLU A 403 11.32 6.27 -10.42
CA GLU A 403 11.81 7.25 -9.43
C GLU A 403 13.25 7.00 -9.03
N TYR A 404 13.73 5.75 -9.14
CA TYR A 404 15.05 5.38 -8.66
C TYR A 404 15.62 4.13 -9.35
N THR A 405 16.64 4.35 -10.18
CA THR A 405 17.29 3.29 -10.98
C THR A 405 18.67 2.89 -10.45
N ASP A 406 19.28 3.68 -9.57
CA ASP A 406 20.60 3.43 -8.99
C ASP A 406 20.48 2.67 -7.65
N SER A 407 21.47 1.88 -7.26
CA SER A 407 21.53 1.23 -5.94
C SER A 407 22.66 1.78 -5.06
N SER A 408 23.48 2.69 -5.59
CA SER A 408 24.69 3.22 -4.94
C SER A 408 24.43 3.84 -3.56
N SER A 409 23.24 4.42 -3.33
CA SER A 409 22.88 5.03 -2.04
C SER A 409 22.12 4.10 -1.09
N LEU A 410 21.97 2.80 -1.39
CA LEU A 410 21.16 1.89 -0.57
C LEU A 410 21.65 1.86 0.88
N ILE A 411 22.96 1.70 1.07
CA ILE A 411 23.57 1.54 2.39
C ILE A 411 23.48 2.83 3.20
N THR A 412 23.77 3.97 2.58
CA THR A 412 23.62 5.29 3.21
C THR A 412 22.17 5.58 3.59
N SER A 413 21.21 5.12 2.77
CA SER A 413 19.76 5.21 3.06
C SER A 413 19.35 4.39 4.26
N ILE A 414 19.83 3.15 4.38
CA ILE A 414 19.59 2.31 5.55
C ILE A 414 20.19 2.97 6.80
N ALA A 415 21.44 3.45 6.71
CA ALA A 415 22.12 4.12 7.82
C ALA A 415 21.38 5.37 8.30
N TYR A 416 20.94 6.21 7.37
CA TYR A 416 20.15 7.40 7.69
C TYR A 416 18.80 7.03 8.35
N SER A 417 18.07 6.05 7.80
CA SER A 417 16.81 5.59 8.42
C SER A 417 17.01 5.06 9.84
N LEU A 418 18.04 4.24 10.06
CA LEU A 418 18.34 3.70 11.38
C LEU A 418 18.79 4.77 12.38
N ALA A 419 19.49 5.80 11.91
CA ALA A 419 19.85 6.94 12.73
C ALA A 419 18.63 7.73 13.24
N LEU A 420 17.58 7.83 12.43
CA LEU A 420 16.32 8.46 12.81
C LEU A 420 15.43 7.55 13.67
N PHE A 421 15.62 6.24 13.58
CA PHE A 421 14.84 5.25 14.31
C PHE A 421 15.20 5.24 15.82
N ASP A 422 16.48 5.34 16.17
CA ASP A 422 16.95 5.33 17.56
C ASP A 422 18.09 6.34 17.74
N GLY A 423 17.94 7.27 18.69
CA GLY A 423 18.93 8.33 18.93
C GLY A 423 20.32 7.82 19.32
N ARG A 424 20.43 6.64 19.95
CA ARG A 424 21.74 6.01 20.25
C ARG A 424 22.42 5.56 18.96
N ILE A 425 21.66 4.93 18.06
CA ILE A 425 22.13 4.55 16.72
C ILE A 425 22.54 5.81 15.95
N GLY A 426 21.69 6.84 15.95
CA GLY A 426 21.96 8.10 15.28
C GLY A 426 23.25 8.78 15.73
N ARG A 427 23.51 8.82 17.05
CA ARG A 427 24.80 9.33 17.58
C ARG A 427 25.99 8.49 17.13
N ALA A 428 25.88 7.16 17.15
CA ALA A 428 26.98 6.29 16.72
C ALA A 428 27.30 6.46 15.23
N ILE A 429 26.27 6.53 14.38
CA ILE A 429 26.41 6.77 12.94
C ILE A 429 26.98 8.17 12.67
N ALA A 430 26.49 9.21 13.35
CA ALA A 430 27.01 10.56 13.22
C ALA A 430 28.50 10.65 13.59
N GLN A 431 28.93 9.93 14.63
CA GLN A 431 30.35 9.82 14.98
C GLN A 431 31.17 9.10 13.89
N ALA A 432 30.63 8.04 13.29
CA ALA A 432 31.30 7.35 12.19
C ALA A 432 31.46 8.26 10.95
N VAL A 433 30.40 8.98 10.57
CA VAL A 433 30.43 9.94 9.46
C VAL A 433 31.49 11.03 9.70
N ARG A 434 31.62 11.54 10.92
CA ARG A 434 32.67 12.52 11.28
C ARG A 434 34.09 11.97 11.13
N LYS A 435 34.31 10.68 11.41
CA LYS A 435 35.64 10.04 11.31
C LYS A 435 36.05 9.74 9.87
N ILE A 436 35.11 9.46 8.98
CA ILE A 436 35.37 9.10 7.57
C ILE A 436 35.94 10.28 6.76
N GLY A 437 35.64 11.53 7.14
CA GLY A 437 36.08 12.72 6.42
C GLY A 437 35.07 13.19 5.35
N PRO A 438 35.47 14.04 4.39
CA PRO A 438 34.55 14.66 3.43
C PRO A 438 34.06 13.73 2.30
N VAL A 439 34.80 12.65 2.00
CA VAL A 439 34.46 11.72 0.91
C VAL A 439 34.01 10.39 1.51
N LEU A 440 32.81 9.93 1.15
CA LEU A 440 32.31 8.62 1.55
C LEU A 440 33.16 7.51 0.90
N PRO A 441 33.33 6.34 1.54
CA PRO A 441 34.05 5.23 0.94
C PRO A 441 33.40 4.85 -0.40
N PRO A 442 34.18 4.64 -1.47
CA PRO A 442 33.62 4.29 -2.78
C PRO A 442 33.09 2.85 -2.84
N SER A 443 33.58 1.97 -1.96
CA SER A 443 33.15 0.56 -1.88
C SER A 443 31.86 0.42 -1.05
N PRO A 444 30.81 -0.23 -1.58
CA PRO A 444 29.61 -0.55 -0.81
C PRO A 444 29.92 -1.34 0.47
N ARG A 445 30.93 -2.24 0.44
CA ARG A 445 31.31 -3.02 1.62
C ARG A 445 31.85 -2.14 2.74
N ASP A 446 32.77 -1.23 2.39
CA ASP A 446 33.36 -0.29 3.36
C ASP A 446 32.30 0.66 3.92
N GLN A 447 31.32 1.06 3.12
CA GLN A 447 30.18 1.85 3.59
C GLN A 447 29.36 1.05 4.62
N PHE A 448 29.06 -0.23 4.35
CA PHE A 448 28.31 -1.06 5.29
C PHE A 448 29.06 -1.20 6.61
N ASP A 449 30.34 -1.60 6.54
CA ASP A 449 31.12 -1.90 7.73
C ASP A 449 31.23 -0.66 8.64
N ARG A 450 31.54 0.51 8.06
CA ARG A 450 31.77 1.75 8.83
C ARG A 450 30.51 2.50 9.23
N LEU A 451 29.45 2.47 8.42
CA LEU A 451 28.22 3.24 8.70
C LEU A 451 27.15 2.41 9.43
N LEU A 452 27.19 1.08 9.32
CA LEU A 452 26.18 0.21 9.91
C LEU A 452 26.79 -0.77 10.91
N GLN A 453 27.73 -1.63 10.49
CA GLN A 453 28.20 -2.71 11.35
C GLN A 453 28.89 -2.20 12.62
N GLU A 454 29.97 -1.43 12.47
CA GLU A 454 30.74 -0.91 13.61
C GLU A 454 29.88 -0.04 14.55
N PRO A 455 29.07 0.94 14.06
CA PRO A 455 28.22 1.74 14.94
C PRO A 455 27.19 0.91 15.71
N LEU A 456 26.53 -0.05 15.06
CA LEU A 456 25.51 -0.88 15.71
C LEU A 456 26.10 -1.85 16.73
N GLN A 457 27.30 -2.39 16.46
CA GLN A 457 28.01 -3.26 17.40
C GLN A 457 28.52 -2.50 18.63
N SER A 458 28.71 -1.18 18.53
CA SER A 458 29.13 -0.34 19.65
C SER A 458 28.06 -0.14 20.74
N ILE A 459 26.82 -0.62 20.52
CA ILE A 459 25.66 -0.45 21.41
C ILE A 459 25.17 -1.83 21.89
N PRO A 460 25.74 -2.39 22.99
CA PRO A 460 25.39 -3.72 23.48
C PRO A 460 23.93 -3.87 23.93
N GLU A 461 23.24 -2.78 24.23
CA GLU A 461 21.85 -2.77 24.70
C GLU A 461 20.88 -3.24 23.62
N LEU A 462 21.16 -2.96 22.34
CA LEU A 462 20.29 -3.32 21.20
C LEU A 462 20.06 -4.84 21.12
N PHE A 463 21.04 -5.64 21.53
CA PHE A 463 20.96 -7.10 21.55
C PHE A 463 19.89 -7.65 22.50
N GLN A 464 19.48 -6.88 23.51
CA GLN A 464 18.49 -7.30 24.52
C GLN A 464 17.10 -6.71 24.28
N GLU A 465 16.99 -5.86 23.26
CA GLU A 465 15.79 -5.13 22.90
C GLU A 465 15.06 -5.82 21.73
N GLY A 466 15.35 -7.07 21.38
CA GLY A 466 14.59 -7.81 20.35
C GLY A 466 14.77 -7.25 18.93
N PRO A 467 13.96 -7.71 17.95
CA PRO A 467 14.28 -7.49 16.54
C PRO A 467 13.98 -6.07 16.05
N VAL A 468 14.89 -5.55 15.23
CA VAL A 468 14.74 -4.36 14.37
C VAL A 468 14.72 -4.83 12.91
N VAL A 469 13.74 -4.36 12.15
CA VAL A 469 13.45 -4.85 10.79
C VAL A 469 13.78 -3.79 9.75
N VAL A 470 14.51 -4.20 8.71
CA VAL A 470 14.75 -3.43 7.49
C VAL A 470 14.00 -4.12 6.35
N ILE A 471 13.18 -3.37 5.62
CA ILE A 471 12.43 -3.88 4.47
C ILE A 471 12.95 -3.19 3.20
N ILE A 472 13.33 -4.00 2.20
CA ILE A 472 13.67 -3.55 0.85
C ILE A 472 12.66 -4.15 -0.11
N ASP A 473 11.82 -3.30 -0.70
CA ASP A 473 10.79 -3.70 -1.65
C ASP A 473 11.19 -3.39 -3.10
N GLY A 474 11.01 -4.35 -4.00
CA GLY A 474 11.18 -4.16 -5.44
C GLY A 474 12.63 -4.13 -5.94
N ILE A 475 13.59 -4.82 -5.29
CA ILE A 475 15.02 -4.71 -5.66
C ILE A 475 15.32 -5.09 -7.12
N ASP A 476 14.46 -5.89 -7.77
CA ASP A 476 14.55 -6.26 -9.18
C ASP A 476 14.09 -5.16 -10.15
N GLU A 477 13.59 -4.05 -9.63
CA GLU A 477 13.26 -2.83 -10.35
C GLU A 477 14.43 -1.85 -10.41
N CYS A 478 15.54 -2.13 -9.72
CA CYS A 478 16.80 -1.43 -9.89
C CYS A 478 17.53 -1.95 -11.13
N ASP A 479 17.75 -1.06 -12.10
CA ASP A 479 18.43 -1.39 -13.35
C ASP A 479 19.92 -1.71 -13.10
N MET A 480 20.57 -0.98 -12.18
CA MET A 480 22.01 -1.08 -11.90
C MET A 480 22.34 -1.58 -10.48
N ILE A 481 21.73 -2.68 -10.02
CA ILE A 481 22.18 -3.33 -8.77
C ILE A 481 23.43 -4.21 -8.98
N SER A 482 24.52 -3.86 -8.31
CA SER A 482 25.75 -4.65 -8.35
C SER A 482 25.58 -5.97 -7.60
N THR A 483 26.33 -7.00 -8.01
CA THR A 483 26.42 -8.27 -7.27
C THR A 483 26.95 -8.06 -5.87
N ASP A 484 27.89 -7.13 -5.70
CA ASP A 484 28.50 -6.80 -4.41
C ASP A 484 27.45 -6.35 -3.39
N ILE A 485 26.47 -5.54 -3.79
CA ILE A 485 25.37 -5.12 -2.91
C ILE A 485 24.51 -6.32 -2.50
N LEU A 486 24.20 -7.22 -3.44
CA LEU A 486 23.42 -8.42 -3.14
C LEU A 486 24.17 -9.34 -2.15
N ASP A 487 25.48 -9.51 -2.33
CA ASP A 487 26.32 -10.29 -1.42
C ASP A 487 26.37 -9.65 -0.03
N ILE A 488 26.52 -8.31 0.04
CA ILE A 488 26.45 -7.56 1.30
C ILE A 488 25.10 -7.82 1.97
N LEU A 489 23.96 -7.66 1.30
CA LEU A 489 22.65 -7.88 1.94
C LEU A 489 22.52 -9.26 2.60
N VAL A 490 23.14 -10.28 2.02
CA VAL A 490 23.12 -11.65 2.57
C VAL A 490 24.10 -11.83 3.74
N GLU A 491 25.33 -11.33 3.61
CA GLU A 491 26.39 -11.56 4.59
C GLU A 491 26.32 -10.61 5.80
N ALA A 492 25.87 -9.39 5.54
CA ALA A 492 25.98 -8.24 6.44
C ALA A 492 24.87 -8.22 7.50
N PHE A 493 23.71 -8.80 7.19
CA PHE A 493 22.61 -9.01 8.13
C PHE A 493 22.62 -10.47 8.60
N GLY A 494 22.76 -10.71 9.91
CA GLY A 494 22.83 -12.07 10.43
C GLY A 494 23.72 -12.19 11.65
N ARG A 495 24.79 -12.97 11.54
CA ARG A 495 25.65 -13.36 12.68
C ARG A 495 26.19 -12.15 13.44
N GLU A 496 26.68 -11.13 12.75
CA GLU A 496 27.29 -9.95 13.36
C GLU A 496 26.27 -8.96 13.95
N LEU A 497 25.02 -9.01 13.47
CA LEU A 497 23.90 -8.17 13.90
C LEU A 497 22.65 -9.03 14.18
N PRO A 498 22.67 -9.88 15.23
CA PRO A 498 21.63 -10.89 15.47
C PRO A 498 20.27 -10.31 15.85
N PHE A 499 20.19 -9.02 16.18
CA PHE A 499 18.94 -8.30 16.41
C PHE A 499 18.33 -7.72 15.13
N MET A 500 19.07 -7.63 14.02
CA MET A 500 18.58 -7.11 12.76
C MET A 500 17.90 -8.19 11.91
N ARG A 501 16.78 -7.85 11.27
CA ARG A 501 16.07 -8.70 10.31
C ARG A 501 16.00 -7.96 8.98
N LEU A 502 16.53 -8.55 7.92
CA LEU A 502 16.39 -8.01 6.57
C LEU A 502 15.29 -8.76 5.83
N ILE A 503 14.30 -8.04 5.30
CA ILE A 503 13.28 -8.59 4.40
C ILE A 503 13.49 -7.96 3.02
N VAL A 504 13.74 -8.79 2.02
CA VAL A 504 13.86 -8.37 0.62
C VAL A 504 12.71 -8.95 -0.19
N SER A 505 11.96 -8.08 -0.84
CA SER A 505 10.88 -8.41 -1.78
C SER A 505 11.37 -8.19 -3.21
N CYS A 506 11.38 -9.26 -4.03
CA CYS A 506 11.74 -9.15 -5.45
C CYS A 506 11.34 -10.36 -6.29
N ARG A 507 11.27 -10.18 -7.62
CA ARG A 507 11.11 -11.28 -8.58
C ARG A 507 12.37 -12.15 -8.62
N SER A 508 12.19 -13.45 -8.88
CA SER A 508 13.29 -14.42 -9.05
C SER A 508 13.93 -14.27 -10.44
N VAL A 509 14.49 -13.10 -10.73
CA VAL A 509 15.26 -12.84 -11.96
C VAL A 509 16.61 -13.54 -11.86
N GLU A 510 17.20 -13.92 -12.99
CA GLU A 510 18.43 -14.70 -13.06
C GLU A 510 19.57 -14.13 -12.20
N ARG A 511 19.88 -12.83 -12.33
CA ARG A 511 20.94 -12.16 -11.54
C ARG A 511 20.77 -12.34 -10.04
N ILE A 512 19.55 -12.16 -9.51
CA ILE A 512 19.24 -12.29 -8.08
C ILE A 512 19.29 -13.75 -7.66
N SER A 513 18.71 -14.62 -8.50
CA SER A 513 18.61 -16.06 -8.22
C SER A 513 19.99 -16.71 -8.13
N ARG A 514 20.95 -16.27 -8.96
CA ARG A 514 22.36 -16.73 -8.91
C ARG A 514 23.03 -16.48 -7.55
N VAL A 515 22.70 -15.38 -6.88
CA VAL A 515 23.28 -15.03 -5.56
C VAL A 515 22.47 -15.65 -4.42
N PHE A 516 21.13 -15.53 -4.46
CA PHE A 516 20.29 -15.91 -3.33
C PHE A 516 20.03 -17.42 -3.23
N LEU A 517 19.83 -18.14 -4.34
CA LEU A 517 19.49 -19.58 -4.28
C LEU A 517 20.55 -20.42 -3.57
N PRO A 518 21.87 -20.29 -3.84
CA PRO A 518 22.89 -21.03 -3.10
C PRO A 518 22.79 -20.80 -1.59
N LYS A 519 22.53 -19.56 -1.18
CA LYS A 519 22.44 -19.15 0.23
C LYS A 519 21.15 -19.61 0.90
N VAL A 520 20.09 -19.88 0.13
CA VAL A 520 18.89 -20.58 0.61
C VAL A 520 19.20 -22.04 0.92
N HIS A 521 20.00 -22.72 0.08
CA HIS A 521 20.40 -24.12 0.32
C HIS A 521 21.27 -24.27 1.58
N ASP A 522 22.12 -23.29 1.86
CA ASP A 522 22.96 -23.23 3.06
C ASP A 522 22.23 -22.65 4.29
N ALA A 523 20.89 -22.48 4.21
CA ALA A 523 20.02 -21.93 5.26
C ALA A 523 20.39 -20.52 5.78
N SER A 524 21.18 -19.76 5.01
CA SER A 524 21.53 -18.36 5.32
C SER A 524 20.41 -17.39 4.94
N ILE A 525 19.57 -17.77 3.97
CA ILE A 525 18.38 -17.03 3.55
C ILE A 525 17.14 -17.89 3.76
N THR A 526 16.12 -17.31 4.39
CA THR A 526 14.78 -17.92 4.43
C THR A 526 14.00 -17.49 3.19
N ARG A 527 13.58 -18.44 2.35
CA ARG A 527 12.82 -18.15 1.12
C ARG A 527 11.33 -18.32 1.37
N VAL A 528 10.55 -17.29 1.08
CA VAL A 528 9.08 -17.32 1.04
C VAL A 528 8.62 -17.09 -0.39
N VAL A 529 7.88 -18.04 -0.95
CA VAL A 529 7.36 -17.95 -2.32
C VAL A 529 5.86 -17.65 -2.27
N LEU A 530 5.45 -16.53 -2.86
CA LEU A 530 4.05 -16.20 -3.08
C LEU A 530 3.52 -17.03 -4.26
N ASP A 531 3.07 -18.24 -3.93
CA ASP A 531 2.45 -19.16 -4.87
C ASP A 531 1.12 -18.60 -5.42
N THR A 532 0.94 -18.69 -6.74
CA THR A 532 -0.28 -18.30 -7.44
C THR A 532 -1.32 -19.42 -7.48
N SER A 533 -0.90 -20.67 -7.28
CA SER A 533 -1.74 -21.86 -7.44
C SER A 533 -2.51 -22.25 -6.17
N SER A 534 -2.23 -21.61 -5.03
CA SER A 534 -2.87 -21.97 -3.76
C SER A 534 -4.35 -21.59 -3.72
N LYS A 535 -5.15 -22.42 -3.04
CA LYS A 535 -6.58 -22.16 -2.85
C LYS A 535 -6.83 -20.91 -2.01
N ASP A 536 -5.96 -20.63 -1.06
CA ASP A 536 -6.07 -19.47 -0.17
C ASP A 536 -5.88 -18.16 -0.92
N VAL A 537 -4.94 -18.13 -1.87
CA VAL A 537 -4.77 -16.96 -2.75
C VAL A 537 -5.98 -16.75 -3.65
N ASN A 538 -6.59 -17.81 -4.17
CA ASN A 538 -7.82 -17.68 -4.94
C ASN A 538 -8.97 -17.14 -4.07
N ASN A 539 -9.13 -17.63 -2.84
CA ASN A 539 -10.13 -17.13 -1.90
C ASN A 539 -9.90 -15.64 -1.56
N ASP A 540 -8.64 -15.24 -1.37
CA ASP A 540 -8.28 -13.85 -1.15
C ASP A 540 -8.63 -12.96 -2.35
N ILE A 541 -8.38 -13.43 -3.57
CA ILE A 541 -8.75 -12.73 -4.81
C ILE A 541 -10.27 -12.61 -4.92
N ARG A 542 -11.03 -13.69 -4.64
CA ARG A 542 -12.50 -13.65 -4.61
C ARG A 542 -13.01 -12.61 -3.62
N LYS A 543 -12.42 -12.56 -2.43
CA LYS A 543 -12.75 -11.57 -1.39
C LYS A 543 -12.44 -10.15 -1.86
N TYR A 544 -11.29 -9.95 -2.52
CA TYR A 544 -10.95 -8.66 -3.12
C TYR A 544 -11.97 -8.23 -4.17
N ILE A 545 -12.22 -9.08 -5.18
CA ILE A 545 -13.18 -8.81 -6.26
C ILE A 545 -14.57 -8.54 -5.67
N SER A 546 -15.06 -9.38 -4.75
CA SER A 546 -16.36 -9.21 -4.10
C SER A 546 -16.49 -7.84 -3.40
N SER A 547 -15.44 -7.39 -2.73
CA SER A 547 -15.42 -6.09 -2.04
C SER A 547 -15.50 -4.89 -2.98
N ARG A 548 -14.99 -5.02 -4.20
CA ARG A 548 -15.05 -3.99 -5.26
C ARG A 548 -16.34 -4.05 -6.05
N PHE A 549 -16.84 -5.26 -6.29
CA PHE A 549 -18.05 -5.48 -7.07
C PHE A 549 -19.32 -4.97 -6.40
N SER A 550 -19.36 -4.81 -5.07
CA SER A 550 -20.47 -4.09 -4.42
C SER A 550 -20.63 -2.69 -5.02
N VAL A 551 -19.53 -1.95 -5.16
CA VAL A 551 -19.50 -0.61 -5.77
C VAL A 551 -19.83 -0.66 -7.26
N ILE A 552 -19.27 -1.63 -8.00
CA ILE A 552 -19.50 -1.75 -9.45
C ILE A 552 -20.97 -2.05 -9.75
N TYR A 553 -21.62 -2.93 -8.98
CA TYR A 553 -23.03 -3.23 -9.17
C TYR A 553 -23.92 -2.02 -8.92
N ASP A 554 -23.60 -1.19 -7.91
CA ASP A 554 -24.32 0.05 -7.66
C ASP A 554 -24.16 1.03 -8.85
N LEU A 555 -22.95 1.17 -9.39
CA LEU A 555 -22.68 2.01 -10.57
C LEU A 555 -23.36 1.51 -11.85
N LEU A 556 -23.43 0.19 -12.05
CA LEU A 556 -24.16 -0.42 -13.17
C LEU A 556 -25.66 -0.20 -13.03
N ALA A 557 -26.21 -0.33 -11.82
CA ALA A 557 -27.64 -0.09 -11.55
C ALA A 557 -28.04 1.37 -11.82
N ASP A 558 -27.19 2.34 -11.43
CA ASP A 558 -27.45 3.78 -11.66
C ASP A 558 -27.41 4.17 -13.15
N ARG A 559 -26.56 3.52 -13.95
CA ARG A 559 -26.52 3.74 -15.41
C ARG A 559 -27.59 2.95 -16.17
N ALA A 560 -28.09 1.87 -15.60
CA ALA A 560 -29.12 1.02 -16.18
C ALA A 560 -30.54 1.57 -15.91
N LYS A 561 -30.90 2.70 -16.55
CA LYS A 561 -32.32 2.95 -16.90
C LYS A 561 -32.78 2.07 -18.06
N GLU A 562 -31.86 1.39 -18.74
CA GLU A 562 -32.16 0.40 -19.76
C GLU A 562 -31.48 -0.94 -19.41
N VAL A 563 -32.32 -1.91 -19.02
CA VAL A 563 -32.18 -3.38 -19.11
C VAL A 563 -31.87 -4.18 -17.82
N ASN A 564 -32.91 -4.94 -17.41
CA ASN A 564 -32.97 -6.09 -16.52
C ASN A 564 -32.33 -7.38 -17.12
N ARG A 565 -31.02 -7.45 -17.41
CA ARG A 565 -30.40 -8.70 -17.93
C ARG A 565 -29.47 -9.42 -16.96
N LEU A 566 -28.63 -8.69 -16.20
CA LEU A 566 -27.72 -9.34 -15.24
C LEU A 566 -28.45 -10.05 -14.09
N ASP A 567 -29.57 -9.50 -13.61
CA ASP A 567 -30.37 -10.11 -12.53
C ASP A 567 -31.07 -11.43 -12.93
N GLN A 568 -31.13 -11.78 -14.22
CA GLN A 568 -31.90 -12.94 -14.71
C GLN A 568 -31.06 -14.16 -15.08
N LEU A 569 -29.74 -14.06 -15.21
CA LEU A 569 -28.91 -15.13 -15.81
C LEU A 569 -27.76 -15.67 -14.95
N ARG A 570 -27.18 -14.90 -14.01
CA ARG A 570 -26.03 -15.35 -13.19
C ARG A 570 -26.05 -14.74 -11.80
N SER A 571 -25.68 -15.52 -10.77
CA SER A 571 -25.53 -14.99 -9.42
C SER A 571 -24.25 -14.13 -9.32
N LYS A 572 -24.25 -13.12 -8.43
CA LYS A 572 -23.06 -12.27 -8.17
C LYS A 572 -21.85 -13.12 -7.76
N ASP A 573 -22.07 -14.18 -6.99
CA ASP A 573 -21.03 -15.09 -6.54
C ASP A 573 -20.39 -15.90 -7.67
N ASP A 574 -21.18 -16.29 -8.68
CA ASP A 574 -20.67 -17.00 -9.86
C ASP A 574 -19.73 -16.11 -10.68
N VAL A 575 -20.10 -14.83 -10.88
CA VAL A 575 -19.26 -13.85 -11.57
C VAL A 575 -17.93 -13.66 -10.83
N VAL A 576 -17.98 -13.44 -9.51
CA VAL A 576 -16.77 -13.29 -8.68
C VAL A 576 -15.87 -14.52 -8.78
N LYS A 577 -16.46 -15.72 -8.73
CA LYS A 577 -15.73 -16.99 -8.83
C LYS A 577 -15.07 -17.16 -10.20
N GLU A 578 -15.79 -16.89 -11.28
CA GLU A 578 -15.28 -16.99 -12.65
C GLU A 578 -14.15 -15.99 -12.94
N LEU A 579 -14.25 -14.76 -12.42
CA LEU A 579 -13.20 -13.76 -12.53
C LEU A 579 -11.96 -14.16 -11.72
N ALA A 580 -12.14 -14.65 -10.49
CA ALA A 580 -11.03 -15.12 -9.66
C ALA A 580 -10.29 -16.32 -10.28
N GLN A 581 -11.00 -17.22 -10.97
CA GLN A 581 -10.37 -18.29 -11.75
C GLN A 581 -9.49 -17.74 -12.87
N ARG A 582 -9.96 -16.71 -13.58
CA ARG A 582 -9.19 -16.06 -14.65
C ARG A 582 -7.99 -15.28 -14.14
N ALA A 583 -8.05 -14.77 -12.91
CA ALA A 583 -6.93 -14.11 -12.27
C ALA A 583 -5.71 -15.03 -12.05
N ASN A 584 -5.91 -16.36 -12.01
CA ASN A 584 -4.86 -17.37 -11.83
C ASN A 584 -3.81 -16.98 -10.76
N GLY A 585 -4.31 -16.55 -9.59
CA GLY A 585 -3.48 -16.17 -8.44
C GLY A 585 -2.87 -14.76 -8.47
N LEU A 586 -3.23 -13.92 -9.45
CA LEU A 586 -2.69 -12.58 -9.59
C LEU A 586 -3.63 -11.50 -9.07
N PHE A 587 -3.20 -10.79 -8.02
CA PHE A 587 -3.93 -9.65 -7.50
C PHE A 587 -3.98 -8.49 -8.49
N ILE A 588 -2.91 -8.27 -9.26
CA ILE A 588 -2.93 -7.21 -10.27
C ILE A 588 -4.01 -7.43 -11.32
N TRP A 589 -4.30 -8.68 -11.67
CA TRP A 589 -5.37 -9.00 -12.61
C TRP A 589 -6.71 -8.55 -12.03
N ALA A 590 -6.95 -8.87 -10.76
CA ALA A 590 -8.18 -8.47 -10.06
C ALA A 590 -8.31 -6.95 -9.93
N VAL A 591 -7.22 -6.26 -9.57
CA VAL A 591 -7.17 -4.80 -9.49
C VAL A 591 -7.48 -4.19 -10.85
N ALA A 592 -6.77 -4.61 -11.90
CA ALA A 592 -6.93 -4.07 -13.24
C ALA A 592 -8.34 -4.31 -13.79
N VAL A 593 -8.93 -5.49 -13.56
CA VAL A 593 -10.33 -5.77 -13.97
C VAL A 593 -11.32 -4.91 -13.20
N CYS A 594 -11.21 -4.81 -11.87
CA CYS A 594 -12.10 -3.98 -11.07
C CYS A 594 -11.99 -2.50 -11.50
N THR A 595 -10.79 -1.95 -11.63
CA THR A 595 -10.58 -0.57 -12.10
C THR A 595 -11.14 -0.36 -13.50
N PHE A 596 -10.86 -1.29 -14.43
CA PHE A 596 -11.37 -1.21 -15.82
C PHE A 596 -12.90 -1.20 -15.90
N LEU A 597 -13.58 -1.91 -15.00
CA LEU A 597 -15.04 -1.94 -14.90
C LEU A 597 -15.62 -0.76 -14.13
N GLU A 598 -14.93 -0.23 -13.12
CA GLU A 598 -15.39 0.93 -12.34
C GLU A 598 -15.35 2.24 -13.14
N GLU A 599 -14.32 2.43 -13.97
CA GLU A 599 -14.13 3.67 -14.75
C GLU A 599 -15.22 3.84 -15.82
N LEU A 600 -15.53 2.75 -16.52
CA LEU A 600 -16.57 2.69 -17.55
C LEU A 600 -17.39 1.41 -17.35
N PRO A 601 -18.35 1.44 -16.39
CA PRO A 601 -19.24 0.31 -16.14
C PRO A 601 -20.00 -0.06 -17.41
N SER A 602 -19.77 -1.27 -17.90
CA SER A 602 -20.42 -1.81 -19.09
C SER A 602 -20.59 -3.33 -18.98
N GLU A 603 -21.80 -3.82 -19.22
CA GLU A 603 -22.07 -5.26 -19.34
C GLU A 603 -21.21 -5.89 -20.44
N THR A 604 -20.99 -5.19 -21.56
CA THR A 604 -20.17 -5.72 -22.68
C THR A 604 -18.73 -5.99 -22.28
N ARG A 605 -18.16 -5.15 -21.41
CA ARG A 605 -16.79 -5.35 -20.89
C ARG A 605 -16.72 -6.55 -19.96
N LEU A 606 -17.70 -6.67 -19.08
CA LEU A 606 -17.80 -7.81 -18.16
C LEU A 606 -17.99 -9.12 -18.94
N ASP A 607 -18.90 -9.14 -19.91
CA ASP A 607 -19.17 -10.31 -20.77
C ASP A 607 -17.95 -10.69 -21.60
N ALA A 608 -17.20 -9.74 -22.12
CA ALA A 608 -15.96 -10.03 -22.85
C ALA A 608 -14.87 -10.63 -21.96
N LEU A 609 -14.73 -10.14 -20.72
CA LEU A 609 -13.81 -10.70 -19.74
C LEU A 609 -14.23 -12.12 -19.31
N LEU A 610 -15.53 -12.36 -19.08
CA LEU A 610 -16.09 -13.67 -18.76
C LEU A 610 -16.13 -14.62 -19.96
N GLY A 611 -16.22 -14.11 -21.17
CA GLY A 611 -16.18 -14.88 -22.41
C GLY A 611 -14.79 -15.37 -22.77
N SER A 612 -13.74 -14.78 -22.19
CA SER A 612 -12.37 -15.24 -22.37
C SER A 612 -12.16 -16.63 -21.73
N ARG A 613 -11.32 -17.48 -22.33
CA ARG A 613 -10.98 -18.79 -21.76
C ARG A 613 -10.30 -18.65 -20.39
N ILE A 614 -10.42 -19.66 -19.54
CA ILE A 614 -9.67 -19.70 -18.29
C ILE A 614 -8.18 -19.93 -18.63
N PRO A 615 -7.26 -19.08 -18.19
CA PRO A 615 -5.85 -19.21 -18.52
C PRO A 615 -5.19 -20.38 -17.80
N ASP A 616 -4.25 -21.04 -18.47
CA ASP A 616 -3.49 -22.19 -17.94
C ASP A 616 -2.52 -21.74 -16.82
N ASP A 617 -1.93 -20.55 -16.96
CA ASP A 617 -0.96 -19.99 -16.01
C ASP A 617 -1.12 -18.46 -15.83
N ALA A 618 -0.38 -17.91 -14.86
CA ALA A 618 -0.37 -16.50 -14.49
C ALA A 618 0.09 -15.56 -15.62
N ILE A 619 1.08 -15.95 -16.43
CA ILE A 619 1.60 -15.13 -17.54
C ILE A 619 0.54 -15.06 -18.64
N GLN A 620 -0.06 -16.20 -18.97
CA GLN A 620 -1.16 -16.28 -19.94
C GLN A 620 -2.37 -15.45 -19.48
N SER A 621 -2.68 -15.46 -18.18
CA SER A 621 -3.75 -14.67 -17.57
C SER A 621 -3.59 -13.16 -17.81
N LEU A 622 -2.42 -12.58 -17.49
CA LEU A 622 -2.16 -11.16 -17.76
C LEU A 622 -2.16 -10.84 -19.24
N THR A 623 -1.58 -11.72 -20.05
CA THR A 623 -1.52 -11.55 -21.51
C THR A 623 -2.92 -11.48 -22.10
N MET A 624 -3.81 -12.38 -21.68
CA MET A 624 -5.22 -12.38 -22.09
C MET A 624 -5.97 -11.15 -21.59
N LEU A 625 -5.75 -10.73 -20.34
CA LEU A 625 -6.35 -9.52 -19.78
C LEU A 625 -6.00 -8.29 -20.60
N TYR A 626 -4.70 -8.03 -20.79
CA TYR A 626 -4.23 -6.83 -21.48
C TYR A 626 -4.70 -6.81 -22.93
N ARG A 627 -4.63 -7.93 -23.65
CA ARG A 627 -5.19 -8.03 -25.02
C ARG A 627 -6.69 -7.75 -25.04
N THR A 628 -7.44 -8.37 -24.12
CA THR A 628 -8.90 -8.19 -24.07
C THR A 628 -9.27 -6.74 -23.77
N ALA A 629 -8.63 -6.13 -22.76
CA ALA A 629 -8.89 -4.74 -22.39
C ALA A 629 -8.53 -3.77 -23.51
N LEU A 630 -7.34 -3.90 -24.11
CA LEU A 630 -6.89 -3.02 -25.21
C LEU A 630 -7.79 -3.17 -26.46
N ASN A 631 -8.19 -4.40 -26.81
CA ASN A 631 -9.11 -4.63 -27.93
C ASN A 631 -10.49 -4.04 -27.66
N LEU A 632 -11.02 -4.17 -26.44
CA LEU A 632 -12.28 -3.54 -26.05
C LEU A 632 -12.21 -2.01 -26.17
N ILE A 633 -11.14 -1.40 -25.65
CA ILE A 633 -10.90 0.04 -25.74
C ILE A 633 -10.93 0.55 -27.19
N VAL A 634 -10.36 -0.23 -28.13
CA VAL A 634 -10.38 0.07 -29.56
C VAL A 634 -11.80 -0.06 -30.13
N THR A 635 -12.52 -1.15 -29.82
CA THR A 635 -13.88 -1.39 -30.34
C THR A 635 -14.92 -0.41 -29.77
N GLU A 636 -14.72 0.09 -28.56
CA GLU A 636 -15.50 1.17 -27.94
C GLU A 636 -15.01 2.57 -28.37
N GLY A 637 -14.22 2.61 -29.45
CA GLY A 637 -13.74 3.80 -30.13
C GLY A 637 -14.82 4.80 -30.53
N GLN A 638 -14.42 6.03 -30.83
CA GLN A 638 -15.35 7.00 -31.44
C GLN A 638 -15.83 6.46 -32.79
N LYS A 639 -17.15 6.44 -33.01
CA LYS A 639 -17.78 5.88 -34.23
C LYS A 639 -17.26 6.45 -35.56
N ASN A 640 -16.61 7.61 -35.53
CA ASN A 640 -16.10 8.32 -36.70
C ASN A 640 -14.63 8.01 -37.03
N LEU A 641 -13.93 7.23 -36.21
CA LEU A 641 -12.53 6.86 -36.42
C LEU A 641 -12.41 5.35 -36.66
N ARG A 642 -11.47 4.96 -37.52
CA ARG A 642 -11.19 3.54 -37.76
C ARG A 642 -10.48 2.94 -36.55
N ASN A 643 -10.80 1.69 -36.24
CA ASN A 643 -10.16 0.94 -35.15
C ASN A 643 -8.63 0.92 -35.27
N GLU A 644 -8.10 0.86 -36.50
CA GLU A 644 -6.66 0.91 -36.77
C GLU A 644 -6.02 2.24 -36.36
N ASP A 645 -6.70 3.36 -36.59
CA ASP A 645 -6.19 4.68 -36.21
C ASP A 645 -6.18 4.83 -34.68
N ILE A 646 -7.23 4.36 -34.00
CA ILE A 646 -7.30 4.36 -32.53
C ILE A 646 -6.21 3.47 -31.93
N ARG A 647 -6.03 2.26 -32.49
CA ARG A 647 -4.98 1.33 -32.06
C ARG A 647 -3.59 1.94 -32.22
N ARG A 648 -3.32 2.57 -33.37
CA ARG A 648 -2.07 3.31 -33.62
C ARG A 648 -1.85 4.37 -32.55
N CYS A 649 -2.84 5.24 -32.28
CA CYS A 649 -2.71 6.30 -31.28
C CYS A 649 -2.41 5.75 -29.87
N ILE A 650 -3.05 4.64 -29.48
CA ILE A 650 -2.79 3.98 -28.21
C ILE A 650 -1.38 3.43 -28.17
N ARG A 651 -0.93 2.75 -29.24
CA ARG A 651 0.42 2.19 -29.33
C ARG A 651 1.48 3.28 -29.30
N ASP A 652 1.28 4.38 -30.02
CA ASP A 652 2.21 5.52 -30.05
C ASP A 652 2.30 6.19 -28.66
N LEU A 653 1.16 6.38 -27.99
CA LEU A 653 1.13 6.90 -26.61
C LEU A 653 1.85 5.97 -25.65
N LEU A 654 1.57 4.66 -25.69
CA LEU A 654 2.22 3.69 -24.80
C LEU A 654 3.72 3.57 -25.10
N GLY A 655 4.10 3.57 -26.39
CA GLY A 655 5.48 3.54 -26.85
C GLY A 655 6.26 4.73 -26.33
N ALA A 656 5.69 5.93 -26.44
CA ALA A 656 6.29 7.13 -25.89
C ALA A 656 6.48 7.06 -24.37
N ILE A 657 5.52 6.51 -23.62
CA ILE A 657 5.66 6.34 -22.16
C ILE A 657 6.76 5.33 -21.82
N VAL A 658 6.87 4.23 -22.56
CA VAL A 658 7.89 3.19 -22.34
C VAL A 658 9.31 3.73 -22.56
N VAL A 659 9.49 4.57 -23.58
CA VAL A 659 10.82 5.04 -23.99
C VAL A 659 11.24 6.37 -23.36
N ALA A 660 10.33 7.06 -22.69
CA ALA A 660 10.63 8.37 -22.11
C ALA A 660 11.61 8.26 -20.94
N GLU A 661 12.67 9.08 -20.95
CA GLU A 661 13.50 9.32 -19.76
C GLU A 661 12.67 9.79 -18.56
N VAL A 662 12.88 9.17 -17.39
CA VAL A 662 12.20 9.50 -16.13
C VAL A 662 13.23 9.64 -15.00
N PRO A 663 13.29 10.80 -14.31
CA PRO A 663 12.59 12.06 -14.57
C PRO A 663 13.13 12.82 -15.81
N PRO A 664 12.32 13.68 -16.47
CA PRO A 664 11.00 14.13 -16.01
C PRO A 664 9.83 13.24 -16.45
N GLY A 665 9.96 12.48 -17.55
CA GLY A 665 8.87 11.76 -18.22
C GLY A 665 7.94 12.66 -19.04
N LEU A 666 6.94 12.06 -19.71
CA LEU A 666 6.05 12.77 -20.63
C LEU A 666 4.73 13.20 -20.01
N THR A 667 4.33 14.45 -20.24
CA THR A 667 2.99 14.96 -19.91
C THR A 667 2.00 14.73 -21.06
N LEU A 668 0.70 14.83 -20.79
CA LEU A 668 -0.33 14.73 -21.85
C LEU A 668 -0.15 15.78 -22.96
N GLU A 669 0.35 16.96 -22.62
CA GLU A 669 0.64 18.03 -23.56
C GLU A 669 1.85 17.70 -24.43
N ALA A 670 2.91 17.13 -23.85
CA ALA A 670 4.07 16.66 -24.59
C ALA A 670 3.70 15.52 -25.55
N ILE A 671 2.86 14.57 -25.13
CA ILE A 671 2.36 13.49 -26.00
C ILE A 671 1.54 14.05 -27.17
N GLY A 672 0.67 15.03 -26.90
CA GLY A 672 -0.12 15.68 -27.95
C GLY A 672 0.74 16.40 -28.99
N ALA A 673 1.92 16.91 -28.61
CA ALA A 673 2.78 17.69 -29.49
C ALA A 673 3.90 16.88 -30.17
N LEU A 674 4.45 15.87 -29.49
CA LEU A 674 5.63 15.12 -29.92
C LEU A 674 5.32 13.71 -30.44
N VAL A 675 4.10 13.20 -30.23
CA VAL A 675 3.77 11.78 -30.48
C VAL A 675 2.53 11.65 -31.36
N LEU A 676 1.45 12.35 -31.00
CA LEU A 676 0.18 12.26 -31.73
C LEU A 676 0.13 13.24 -32.90
N LYS A 677 -0.56 12.86 -33.98
CA LYS A 677 -0.73 13.70 -35.17
C LYS A 677 -1.87 14.71 -34.94
N PRO A 678 -1.89 15.86 -35.65
CA PRO A 678 -2.98 16.83 -35.55
C PRO A 678 -4.38 16.28 -35.89
N THR A 679 -4.44 15.19 -36.67
CA THR A 679 -5.68 14.48 -37.04
C THR A 679 -6.13 13.45 -36.00
N ASP A 680 -5.29 13.15 -35.01
CA ASP A 680 -5.55 12.13 -34.01
C ASP A 680 -6.46 12.65 -32.89
N PRO A 681 -7.13 11.76 -32.13
CA PRO A 681 -7.79 12.16 -30.91
C PRO A 681 -6.84 12.87 -29.96
N ALA A 682 -7.33 13.87 -29.24
CA ALA A 682 -6.55 14.54 -28.20
C ALA A 682 -5.98 13.51 -27.21
N GLY A 683 -4.71 13.68 -26.79
CA GLY A 683 -4.04 12.74 -25.89
C GLY A 683 -4.80 12.44 -24.61
N LYS A 684 -5.53 13.43 -24.07
CA LYS A 684 -6.43 13.26 -22.91
C LYS A 684 -7.54 12.24 -23.17
N THR A 685 -8.10 12.20 -24.38
CA THR A 685 -9.14 11.24 -24.78
C THR A 685 -8.59 9.82 -24.91
N VAL A 686 -7.36 9.68 -25.41
CA VAL A 686 -6.68 8.37 -25.48
C VAL A 686 -6.35 7.89 -24.06
N TYR A 687 -5.74 8.75 -23.25
CA TYR A 687 -5.39 8.47 -21.86
C TYR A 687 -6.60 8.10 -20.99
N SER A 688 -7.74 8.78 -21.14
CA SER A 688 -8.95 8.48 -20.34
C SER A 688 -9.48 7.06 -20.50
N LYS A 689 -9.03 6.32 -21.51
CA LYS A 689 -9.37 4.91 -21.72
C LYS A 689 -8.34 3.94 -21.15
N LEU A 690 -7.16 4.43 -20.80
CA LEU A 690 -6.00 3.66 -20.36
C LEU A 690 -5.71 3.84 -18.86
N THR A 691 -6.57 4.52 -18.12
CA THR A 691 -6.41 4.84 -16.68
C THR A 691 -6.26 3.59 -15.79
N SER A 692 -6.80 2.45 -16.21
CA SER A 692 -6.57 1.15 -15.56
C SER A 692 -5.13 0.63 -15.63
N VAL A 693 -4.30 1.12 -16.57
CA VAL A 693 -2.92 0.64 -16.82
C VAL A 693 -1.88 1.76 -16.92
N VAL A 694 -2.31 3.02 -17.02
CA VAL A 694 -1.48 4.23 -17.05
C VAL A 694 -1.96 5.17 -15.95
N GLU A 695 -1.05 5.58 -15.07
CA GLU A 695 -1.29 6.63 -14.07
C GLU A 695 -0.66 7.96 -14.50
N MET A 696 -1.20 9.04 -13.93
CA MET A 696 -0.61 10.36 -14.00
C MET A 696 -0.13 10.75 -12.60
N SER A 697 1.16 11.09 -12.48
CA SER A 697 1.74 11.52 -11.21
C SER A 697 1.03 12.79 -10.70
N PRO A 698 0.61 12.87 -9.42
CA PRO A 698 -0.11 14.03 -8.90
C PRO A 698 0.69 15.33 -8.94
N GLU A 699 2.00 15.25 -8.69
CA GLU A 699 2.90 16.41 -8.54
C GLU A 699 3.36 16.93 -9.91
N GLN A 700 3.87 16.05 -10.77
CA GLN A 700 4.52 16.42 -12.02
C GLN A 700 3.61 16.30 -13.26
N LYS A 701 2.40 15.75 -13.11
CA LYS A 701 1.45 15.47 -14.21
C LYS A 701 2.03 14.64 -15.37
N VAL A 702 3.02 13.80 -15.05
CA VAL A 702 3.69 12.90 -15.99
C VAL A 702 2.95 11.57 -16.06
N LEU A 703 2.82 11.02 -17.26
CA LEU A 703 2.22 9.71 -17.49
C LEU A 703 3.23 8.59 -17.25
N ARG A 704 2.77 7.53 -16.58
CA ARG A 704 3.58 6.37 -16.23
C ARG A 704 2.75 5.10 -16.32
N LEU A 705 3.37 3.99 -16.68
CA LEU A 705 2.70 2.69 -16.61
C LEU A 705 2.48 2.33 -15.14
N MET A 706 1.27 1.89 -14.80
CA MET A 706 0.88 1.53 -13.42
C MET A 706 1.72 0.38 -12.84
N HIS A 707 2.15 -0.54 -13.69
CA HIS A 707 2.87 -1.72 -13.23
C HIS A 707 3.78 -2.34 -14.30
N LYS A 708 4.92 -2.86 -13.83
CA LYS A 708 5.96 -3.51 -14.65
C LYS A 708 5.48 -4.68 -15.50
N SER A 709 4.48 -5.43 -15.07
CA SER A 709 3.95 -6.53 -15.90
C SER A 709 3.28 -6.09 -17.19
N PHE A 710 2.82 -4.83 -17.27
CA PHE A 710 2.27 -4.26 -18.49
C PHE A 710 3.39 -3.80 -19.43
N ASP A 711 4.44 -3.19 -18.88
CA ASP A 711 5.70 -2.92 -19.60
C ASP A 711 6.28 -4.21 -20.21
N ASP A 712 6.45 -5.26 -19.39
CA ASP A 712 6.91 -6.59 -19.82
C ASP A 712 5.99 -7.22 -20.90
N PHE A 713 4.70 -6.87 -20.92
CA PHE A 713 3.76 -7.36 -21.94
C PHE A 713 3.95 -6.63 -23.27
N LEU A 714 4.10 -5.30 -23.23
CA LEU A 714 4.23 -4.47 -24.43
C LEU A 714 5.53 -4.75 -25.17
N GLN A 715 6.61 -5.03 -24.45
CA GLN A 715 7.94 -5.32 -25.03
C GLN A 715 8.15 -6.80 -25.41
N ASP A 716 7.22 -7.70 -25.12
CA ASP A 716 7.31 -9.12 -25.52
C ASP A 716 6.37 -9.41 -26.70
N ARG A 717 6.95 -9.50 -27.90
CA ARG A 717 6.21 -9.75 -29.16
C ARG A 717 5.34 -11.00 -29.13
N ASN A 718 5.75 -12.05 -28.42
CA ASN A 718 4.96 -13.29 -28.31
C ASN A 718 3.70 -13.07 -27.46
N ARG A 719 3.79 -12.19 -26.45
CA ARG A 719 2.70 -11.87 -25.52
C ARG A 719 1.80 -10.77 -26.05
N SER A 720 2.31 -9.63 -26.47
CA SER A 720 1.48 -8.53 -27.02
C SER A 720 0.92 -8.87 -28.39
N GLY A 721 1.67 -9.60 -29.21
CA GLY A 721 1.37 -9.80 -30.62
C GLY A 721 1.69 -8.55 -31.44
N GLU A 722 1.71 -8.68 -32.75
CA GLU A 722 2.06 -7.57 -33.69
C GLU A 722 1.21 -6.30 -33.50
N GLU A 723 -0.04 -6.45 -33.03
CA GLU A 723 -0.96 -5.33 -32.85
C GLU A 723 -0.57 -4.40 -31.70
N TRP A 724 0.10 -4.92 -30.66
CA TRP A 724 0.37 -4.21 -29.41
C TRP A 724 1.85 -4.21 -29.01
N PHE A 725 2.71 -4.86 -29.79
CA PHE A 725 4.14 -4.86 -29.57
C PHE A 725 4.72 -3.45 -29.71
N ILE A 726 5.57 -3.07 -28.77
CA ILE A 726 6.31 -1.81 -28.76
C ILE A 726 7.75 -2.12 -29.09
N ASP A 727 8.17 -1.66 -30.27
CA ASP A 727 9.58 -1.64 -30.64
C ASP A 727 10.26 -0.44 -29.96
N VAL A 728 11.06 -0.73 -28.93
CA VAL A 728 11.71 0.29 -28.11
C VAL A 728 12.63 1.18 -28.95
N GLU A 729 13.40 0.59 -29.88
CA GLU A 729 14.34 1.35 -30.72
C GLU A 729 13.57 2.27 -31.68
N GLU A 730 12.48 1.78 -32.28
CA GLU A 730 11.62 2.57 -33.19
C GLU A 730 10.99 3.76 -32.45
N HIS A 731 10.37 3.51 -31.29
CA HIS A 731 9.70 4.57 -30.53
C HIS A 731 10.71 5.57 -29.93
N GLN A 732 11.88 5.11 -29.45
CA GLN A 732 12.96 6.00 -29.00
C GLN A 732 13.41 6.92 -30.13
N ARG A 733 13.66 6.37 -31.32
CA ARG A 733 14.08 7.12 -32.50
C ARG A 733 13.04 8.14 -32.95
N ASN A 734 11.76 7.76 -32.98
CA ASN A 734 10.66 8.67 -33.34
C ASN A 734 10.56 9.83 -32.35
N LEU A 735 10.58 9.54 -31.05
CA LEU A 735 10.52 10.57 -30.01
C LEU A 735 11.74 11.51 -30.06
N ALA A 736 12.93 10.97 -30.32
CA ALA A 736 14.17 11.74 -30.48
C ALA A 736 14.06 12.74 -31.64
N LYS A 737 13.58 12.27 -32.81
CA LYS A 737 13.41 13.11 -34.01
C LYS A 737 12.40 14.21 -33.81
N GLU A 738 11.22 13.88 -33.28
CA GLU A 738 10.18 14.89 -33.03
C GLU A 738 10.66 15.91 -32.00
N SER A 739 11.36 15.48 -30.95
CA SER A 739 11.97 16.39 -29.97
C SER A 739 12.99 17.34 -30.61
N LEU A 740 13.91 16.81 -31.45
CA LEU A 740 14.92 17.59 -32.16
C LEU A 740 14.27 18.59 -33.13
N SER A 741 13.29 18.15 -33.90
CA SER A 741 12.59 19.00 -34.86
C SER A 741 11.77 20.09 -34.17
N SER A 742 11.00 19.76 -33.12
CA SER A 742 10.25 20.76 -32.34
C SER A 742 11.18 21.78 -31.68
N LEU A 743 12.30 21.33 -31.10
CA LEU A 743 13.29 22.22 -30.49
C LEU A 743 13.92 23.14 -31.53
N ASN A 744 14.41 22.61 -32.65
CA ASN A 744 15.01 23.41 -33.71
C ASN A 744 14.03 24.43 -34.31
N LEU A 745 12.75 24.05 -34.50
CA LEU A 745 11.72 24.99 -34.96
C LEU A 745 11.44 26.09 -33.94
N TYR A 746 11.38 25.74 -32.65
CA TYR A 746 11.18 26.70 -31.57
C TYR A 746 12.34 27.71 -31.50
N LEU A 747 13.59 27.21 -31.49
CA LEU A 747 14.79 28.06 -31.42
C LEU A 747 14.94 28.96 -32.64
N ARG A 748 14.54 28.49 -33.82
CA ARG A 748 14.64 29.27 -35.07
C ARG A 748 13.59 30.38 -35.19
N TYR A 749 12.34 30.11 -34.80
CA TYR A 749 11.21 30.99 -35.15
C TYR A 749 10.52 31.64 -33.95
N SER A 750 10.63 31.05 -32.77
CA SER A 750 9.86 31.46 -31.59
C SER A 750 10.72 32.00 -30.45
N TRP A 751 11.94 31.49 -30.29
CA TRP A 751 12.87 32.01 -29.30
C TRP A 751 13.40 33.38 -29.74
N GLN A 752 13.23 34.38 -28.87
CA GLN A 752 13.79 35.71 -29.06
C GLN A 752 14.63 36.06 -27.83
N PRO A 753 15.97 36.11 -27.95
CA PRO A 753 16.82 36.53 -26.85
C PRO A 753 16.61 38.02 -26.59
N ASN A 754 15.96 38.37 -25.48
CA ASN A 754 15.86 39.77 -25.04
C ASN A 754 16.84 40.01 -23.89
N ALA A 755 18.06 40.39 -24.24
CA ALA A 755 19.13 40.72 -23.29
C ALA A 755 18.95 42.08 -22.58
N THR A 756 17.82 42.79 -22.76
CA THR A 756 17.73 44.23 -22.46
C THR A 756 16.50 44.71 -21.67
N LYS A 757 15.68 43.84 -21.07
CA LYS A 757 14.61 44.31 -20.16
C LYS A 757 14.51 43.46 -18.89
N ASP A 758 14.37 44.15 -17.76
CA ASP A 758 14.03 43.62 -16.43
C ASP A 758 12.69 42.86 -16.48
N VAL A 759 12.74 41.61 -16.94
CA VAL A 759 11.61 40.68 -17.00
C VAL A 759 12.00 39.51 -16.09
N SER A 760 11.19 39.23 -15.05
CA SER A 760 11.50 38.17 -14.09
C SER A 760 11.55 36.80 -14.78
N ALA A 761 12.38 35.88 -14.26
CA ALA A 761 12.48 34.50 -14.77
C ALA A 761 11.12 33.79 -14.86
N GLU A 762 10.21 34.07 -13.92
CA GLU A 762 8.83 33.57 -13.89
C GLU A 762 8.00 33.99 -15.12
N GLN A 763 8.22 35.19 -15.68
CA GLN A 763 7.54 35.65 -16.89
C GLN A 763 8.07 34.98 -18.17
N TYR A 764 9.31 34.48 -18.17
CA TYR A 764 9.89 33.73 -19.29
C TYR A 764 9.39 32.28 -19.32
N CYS A 765 9.33 31.60 -18.18
CA CYS A 765 8.85 30.21 -18.10
C CYS A 765 7.42 30.04 -18.64
N GLY A 766 6.56 31.05 -18.48
CA GLY A 766 5.19 31.03 -19.02
C GLY A 766 5.08 31.17 -20.55
N ARG A 767 6.17 31.49 -21.26
CA ARG A 767 6.20 31.66 -22.73
C ARG A 767 6.78 30.46 -23.48
N ILE A 768 7.49 29.57 -22.79
CA ILE A 768 8.04 28.36 -23.40
C ILE A 768 6.90 27.35 -23.53
N PRO A 769 6.64 26.79 -24.72
CA PRO A 769 5.60 25.78 -24.89
C PRO A 769 5.84 24.58 -23.97
N ALA A 770 4.77 24.06 -23.38
CA ALA A 770 4.85 22.98 -22.39
C ALA A 770 5.63 21.75 -22.87
N HIS A 771 5.49 21.36 -24.14
CA HIS A 771 6.22 20.21 -24.68
C HIS A 771 7.73 20.46 -24.83
N ILE A 772 8.15 21.72 -25.00
CA ILE A 772 9.56 22.13 -25.02
C ILE A 772 10.13 22.05 -23.61
N CYS A 773 9.53 22.77 -22.65
CA CYS A 773 10.08 22.84 -21.29
C CYS A 773 9.99 21.52 -20.51
N HIS A 774 8.96 20.70 -20.75
CA HIS A 774 8.82 19.43 -20.03
C HIS A 774 9.69 18.30 -20.59
N TYR A 775 10.02 18.32 -21.89
CA TYR A 775 10.72 17.17 -22.50
C TYR A 775 11.67 17.53 -23.65
N ALA A 776 11.19 18.21 -24.69
CA ALA A 776 11.95 18.35 -25.93
C ALA A 776 13.22 19.19 -25.79
N VAL A 777 13.34 20.03 -24.75
CA VAL A 777 14.57 20.78 -24.47
C VAL A 777 15.77 19.88 -24.18
N LEU A 778 15.60 18.73 -23.53
CA LEU A 778 16.71 17.78 -23.29
C LEU A 778 16.57 16.50 -24.12
N GLY A 779 15.41 16.27 -24.75
CA GLY A 779 15.12 15.10 -25.58
C GLY A 779 16.23 14.69 -26.56
N PRO A 780 16.80 15.62 -27.37
CA PRO A 780 17.89 15.27 -28.28
C PRO A 780 19.17 14.77 -27.59
N ALA A 781 19.48 15.29 -26.41
CA ALA A 781 20.64 14.83 -25.63
C ALA A 781 20.37 13.47 -24.97
N TRP A 782 19.18 13.29 -24.41
CA TRP A 782 18.75 12.03 -23.80
C TRP A 782 18.77 10.87 -24.79
N HIS A 783 18.24 11.09 -25.99
CA HIS A 783 18.09 10.05 -27.01
C HIS A 783 19.19 10.10 -28.08
N ILE A 784 20.36 10.66 -27.76
CA ILE A 784 21.42 10.91 -28.75
C ILE A 784 21.84 9.64 -29.49
N LYS A 785 21.87 8.50 -28.78
CA LYS A 785 22.24 7.18 -29.30
C LYS A 785 21.25 6.62 -30.33
N SER A 786 20.04 7.18 -30.42
CA SER A 786 18.98 6.73 -31.32
C SER A 786 19.04 7.40 -32.71
N PHE A 787 19.88 8.43 -32.88
CA PHE A 787 20.07 9.11 -34.16
C PHE A 787 21.03 8.36 -35.09
N ASN A 788 20.84 8.54 -36.40
CA ASN A 788 21.69 7.96 -37.44
C ASN A 788 22.18 9.05 -38.42
N SER A 789 22.84 8.61 -39.49
CA SER A 789 23.39 9.51 -40.53
C SER A 789 22.39 10.49 -41.13
N ASP A 790 21.10 10.13 -41.20
CA ASP A 790 20.06 10.97 -41.78
C ASP A 790 19.74 12.19 -40.90
N ASP A 791 20.06 12.11 -39.61
CA ASP A 791 19.75 13.13 -38.61
C ASP A 791 20.91 14.10 -38.37
N PHE A 792 22.13 13.76 -38.84
CA PHE A 792 23.36 14.52 -38.58
C PHE A 792 23.26 15.99 -38.96
N GLY A 793 22.59 16.33 -40.07
CA GLY A 793 22.41 17.74 -40.45
C GLY A 793 21.58 18.54 -39.46
N ALA A 794 20.52 17.94 -38.89
CA ALA A 794 19.70 18.62 -37.88
C ALA A 794 20.40 18.74 -36.53
N ILE A 795 21.25 17.76 -36.18
CA ILE A 795 22.10 17.78 -34.98
C ILE A 795 23.21 18.84 -35.14
N GLU A 796 23.83 18.94 -36.32
CA GLU A 796 24.83 19.96 -36.62
C GLU A 796 24.26 21.38 -36.45
N VAL A 797 23.00 21.59 -36.88
CA VAL A 797 22.30 22.87 -36.64
C VAL A 797 22.08 23.12 -35.15
N LEU A 798 21.68 22.09 -34.38
CA LEU A 798 21.45 22.21 -32.94
C LEU A 798 22.72 22.58 -32.17
N PHE A 799 23.82 21.87 -32.41
CA PHE A 799 25.11 22.07 -31.74
C PHE A 799 25.95 23.21 -32.35
N GLY A 800 25.53 23.75 -33.50
CA GLY A 800 26.12 24.94 -34.09
C GLY A 800 25.30 26.20 -33.80
N GLN A 801 24.47 26.59 -34.76
CA GLN A 801 23.75 27.87 -34.75
C GLN A 801 22.76 28.01 -33.58
N HIS A 802 22.12 26.92 -33.18
CA HIS A 802 21.09 26.95 -32.14
C HIS A 802 21.62 26.67 -30.73
N PHE A 803 22.91 26.38 -30.57
CA PHE A 803 23.46 25.93 -29.29
C PHE A 803 23.33 26.99 -28.18
N LEU A 804 23.61 28.25 -28.50
CA LEU A 804 23.47 29.35 -27.53
C LEU A 804 21.99 29.64 -27.18
N PRO A 805 21.07 29.81 -28.15
CA PRO A 805 19.63 29.85 -27.87
C PRO A 805 19.16 28.68 -27.01
N TRP A 806 19.67 27.48 -27.27
CA TRP A 806 19.32 26.28 -26.51
C TRP A 806 19.78 26.39 -25.04
N LEU A 807 21.03 26.79 -24.80
CA LEU A 807 21.56 27.02 -23.46
C LEU A 807 20.81 28.12 -22.71
N GLU A 808 20.40 29.19 -23.38
CA GLU A 808 19.59 30.27 -22.76
C GLU A 808 18.24 29.72 -22.26
N VAL A 809 17.58 28.86 -23.05
CA VAL A 809 16.35 28.18 -22.64
C VAL A 809 16.62 27.28 -21.43
N ILE A 810 17.69 26.48 -21.45
CA ILE A 810 18.06 25.59 -20.34
C ILE A 810 18.28 26.38 -19.03
N VAL A 811 19.03 27.48 -19.09
CA VAL A 811 19.28 28.35 -17.92
C VAL A 811 17.98 28.99 -17.43
N THR A 812 17.11 29.41 -18.34
CA THR A 812 15.78 29.97 -18.02
C THR A 812 14.90 28.96 -17.27
N LEU A 813 14.99 27.67 -17.61
CA LEU A 813 14.27 26.60 -16.93
C LEU A 813 14.84 26.24 -15.54
N GLY A 814 15.97 26.83 -15.17
CA GLY A 814 16.55 26.78 -13.84
C GLY A 814 17.62 25.70 -13.65
N THR A 815 18.24 25.76 -12.46
CA THR A 815 19.46 24.99 -12.12
C THR A 815 19.29 23.48 -12.24
N GLN A 816 18.08 22.95 -12.01
CA GLN A 816 17.84 21.51 -12.14
C GLN A 816 17.94 21.03 -13.59
N CYS A 817 17.38 21.79 -14.54
CA CYS A 817 17.50 21.50 -15.97
C CYS A 817 18.96 21.59 -16.42
N LEU A 818 19.68 22.61 -15.94
CA LEU A 818 21.11 22.80 -16.22
C LEU A 818 21.97 21.62 -15.74
N LYS A 819 21.72 21.11 -14.52
CA LYS A 819 22.40 19.92 -13.97
C LYS A 819 22.13 18.67 -14.81
N GLN A 820 20.89 18.48 -15.26
CA GLN A 820 20.53 17.35 -16.13
C GLN A 820 21.22 17.45 -17.49
N PHE A 821 21.24 18.64 -18.10
CA PHE A 821 21.95 18.88 -19.35
C PHE A 821 23.44 18.57 -19.23
N HIS A 822 24.09 19.06 -18.17
CA HIS A 822 25.50 18.79 -17.89
C HIS A 822 25.81 17.29 -17.83
N LYS A 823 24.92 16.49 -17.24
CA LYS A 823 25.11 15.03 -17.21
C LYS A 823 25.05 14.42 -18.62
N CYS A 824 24.11 14.86 -19.45
CA CYS A 824 23.87 14.28 -20.77
C CYS A 824 24.87 14.74 -21.83
N ILE A 825 25.50 15.90 -21.66
CA ILE A 825 26.46 16.44 -22.65
C ILE A 825 27.69 15.53 -22.82
N TYR A 826 28.07 14.81 -21.77
CA TYR A 826 29.14 13.81 -21.82
C TYR A 826 28.72 12.55 -22.60
N ASP A 827 27.47 12.10 -22.48
CA ASP A 827 26.95 11.00 -23.30
C ASP A 827 26.97 11.36 -24.80
N VAL A 828 26.70 12.63 -25.13
CA VAL A 828 26.81 13.14 -26.51
C VAL A 828 28.26 13.11 -27.00
N LYS A 829 29.21 13.52 -26.15
CA LYS A 829 30.64 13.48 -26.47
C LYS A 829 31.13 12.05 -26.73
N ASP A 830 30.74 11.11 -25.87
CA ASP A 830 31.12 9.70 -26.03
C ASP A 830 30.50 9.11 -27.30
N TRP A 831 29.25 9.46 -27.59
CA TRP A 831 28.54 9.03 -28.80
C TRP A 831 29.24 9.49 -30.09
N ILE A 832 29.60 10.77 -30.19
CA ILE A 832 30.23 11.30 -31.43
C ILE A 832 31.62 10.71 -31.68
N GLN A 833 32.35 10.36 -30.61
CA GLN A 833 33.64 9.67 -30.73
C GLN A 833 33.50 8.27 -31.33
N GLN A 834 32.39 7.58 -31.07
CA GLN A 834 32.13 6.22 -31.54
C GLN A 834 31.64 6.16 -33.00
N ILE A 835 31.19 7.27 -33.60
CA ILE A 835 30.59 7.27 -34.95
C ILE A 835 31.59 7.68 -36.03
N SER A 836 32.07 6.71 -36.81
CA SER A 836 33.01 6.95 -37.91
C SER A 836 32.42 7.75 -39.08
N GLN A 837 31.10 7.72 -39.27
CA GLN A 837 30.39 8.36 -40.39
C GLN A 837 30.14 9.86 -40.18
N ALA A 838 30.38 10.40 -38.98
CA ALA A 838 30.14 11.79 -38.66
C ALA A 838 31.19 12.70 -39.34
N GLY A 839 30.71 13.70 -40.07
CA GLY A 839 31.57 14.70 -40.73
C GLY A 839 32.37 15.56 -39.75
N SER A 840 33.41 16.24 -40.24
CA SER A 840 34.29 17.08 -39.42
C SER A 840 33.54 18.21 -38.73
N ASN A 841 32.56 18.82 -39.39
CA ASN A 841 31.82 19.96 -38.83
C ASN A 841 30.97 19.56 -37.63
N LEU A 842 30.23 18.44 -37.72
CA LEU A 842 29.44 17.92 -36.61
C LEU A 842 30.33 17.59 -35.39
N ARG A 843 31.49 16.94 -35.63
CA ARG A 843 32.46 16.61 -34.57
C ARG A 843 32.98 17.87 -33.88
N LEU A 844 33.50 18.82 -34.66
CA LEU A 844 34.03 20.08 -34.13
C LEU A 844 32.95 20.91 -33.42
N GLY A 845 31.72 20.92 -33.94
CA GLY A 845 30.59 21.61 -33.32
C GLY A 845 30.24 21.03 -31.95
N ILE A 846 30.13 19.70 -31.84
CA ILE A 846 29.87 19.02 -30.56
C ILE A 846 31.02 19.23 -29.58
N ASP A 847 32.27 19.09 -30.01
CA ASP A 847 33.43 19.30 -29.12
C ASP A 847 33.46 20.74 -28.58
N ALA A 848 33.25 21.73 -29.45
CA ALA A 848 33.20 23.14 -29.05
C ALA A 848 32.01 23.45 -28.12
N ALA A 849 30.86 22.80 -28.36
CA ALA A 849 29.67 22.92 -27.53
C ALA A 849 29.86 22.29 -26.14
N VAL A 850 30.51 21.13 -26.04
CA VAL A 850 30.84 20.49 -24.75
C VAL A 850 31.78 21.39 -23.94
N GLU A 851 32.85 21.90 -24.57
CA GLU A 851 33.78 22.83 -23.91
C GLU A 851 33.06 24.10 -23.42
N ALA A 852 32.19 24.67 -24.25
CA ALA A 852 31.37 25.82 -23.86
C ALA A 852 30.43 25.49 -22.69
N ALA A 853 29.76 24.35 -22.74
CA ALA A 853 28.86 23.89 -21.68
C ALA A 853 29.61 23.72 -20.36
N ASP A 854 30.76 23.04 -20.35
CA ASP A 854 31.57 22.81 -19.14
C ASP A 854 31.94 24.14 -18.45
N GLU A 855 32.50 25.08 -19.20
CA GLU A 855 32.93 26.38 -18.65
C GLU A 855 31.74 27.23 -18.14
N ILE A 856 30.64 27.27 -18.90
CA ILE A 856 29.43 28.03 -18.54
C ILE A 856 28.78 27.41 -17.31
N ILE A 857 28.60 26.09 -17.29
CA ILE A 857 27.90 25.38 -16.22
C ILE A 857 28.71 25.42 -14.93
N SER A 858 30.03 25.17 -14.96
CA SER A 858 30.89 25.30 -13.78
C SER A 858 30.84 26.72 -13.21
N SER A 859 30.92 27.75 -14.06
CA SER A 859 30.86 29.14 -13.59
C SER A 859 29.49 29.56 -13.03
N LEU A 860 28.40 28.90 -13.42
CA LEU A 860 27.05 29.16 -12.93
C LEU A 860 26.72 28.35 -11.67
N LEU A 861 27.20 27.11 -11.56
CA LEU A 861 26.97 26.23 -10.42
C LEU A 861 27.85 26.55 -9.20
N ASP A 862 29.05 27.13 -9.39
CA ASP A 862 29.94 27.52 -8.29
C ASP A 862 29.43 28.72 -7.46
N ARG A 863 28.39 29.42 -7.93
CA ARG A 863 27.74 30.48 -7.15
C ARG A 863 26.75 29.82 -6.19
N ASP A 864 27.19 29.57 -4.95
CA ASP A 864 26.45 28.99 -3.81
C ASP A 864 25.22 29.81 -3.33
N THR A 865 24.43 30.39 -4.24
CA THR A 865 23.20 31.11 -3.93
C THR A 865 22.04 30.57 -4.75
N GLU A 866 20.88 30.41 -4.11
CA GLU A 866 19.57 30.15 -4.72
C GLU A 866 19.08 31.33 -5.62
N CYS A 867 19.99 31.98 -6.35
CA CYS A 867 19.70 33.14 -7.18
C CYS A 867 19.53 32.74 -8.65
N ASP A 868 18.36 33.11 -9.17
CA ASP A 868 17.99 33.27 -10.58
C ASP A 868 19.20 33.57 -11.49
N SER A 869 19.79 32.54 -12.07
CA SER A 869 20.83 32.71 -13.09
C SER A 869 20.17 33.31 -14.32
N HIS A 870 20.51 34.56 -14.65
CA HIS A 870 19.93 35.24 -15.80
C HIS A 870 20.60 34.73 -17.07
N PRO A 871 19.90 34.53 -18.20
CA PRO A 871 20.50 34.12 -19.48
C PRO A 871 21.69 35.02 -19.92
N ALA A 872 21.72 36.26 -19.45
CA ALA A 872 22.83 37.20 -19.70
C ALA A 872 24.17 36.80 -19.04
N ASP A 873 24.16 35.95 -18.02
CA ASP A 873 25.38 35.43 -17.39
C ASP A 873 26.15 34.49 -18.34
N ILE A 874 25.46 33.80 -19.25
CA ILE A 874 26.06 32.96 -20.31
C ILE A 874 27.07 33.79 -21.10
N TYR A 875 26.66 34.97 -21.58
CA TYR A 875 27.51 35.83 -22.42
C TYR A 875 28.73 36.41 -21.70
N ARG A 876 28.70 36.52 -20.36
CA ARG A 876 29.87 36.94 -19.58
C ARG A 876 30.94 35.85 -19.58
N VAL A 877 30.52 34.58 -19.56
CA VAL A 877 31.40 33.42 -19.55
C VAL A 877 31.94 33.12 -20.95
N LEU A 878 31.15 33.33 -22.01
CA LEU A 878 31.59 33.12 -23.41
C LEU A 878 32.88 33.87 -23.77
N LYS A 879 33.13 35.04 -23.16
CA LYS A 879 34.39 35.80 -23.37
C LYS A 879 35.64 35.09 -22.86
N ARG A 880 35.50 34.11 -21.97
CA ARG A 880 36.58 33.30 -21.40
C ARG A 880 36.94 32.09 -22.27
N LEU A 881 36.03 31.65 -23.14
CA LEU A 881 36.31 30.54 -24.07
C LEU A 881 37.45 30.90 -25.03
N PRO A 882 38.22 29.91 -25.53
CA PRO A 882 39.26 30.16 -26.52
C PRO A 882 38.74 30.91 -27.77
N PRO A 883 39.54 31.81 -28.37
CA PRO A 883 39.12 32.61 -29.53
C PRO A 883 38.85 31.76 -30.80
N ASP A 884 39.37 30.53 -30.84
CA ASP A 884 39.14 29.53 -31.88
C ASP A 884 37.92 28.64 -31.62
N ASN A 885 37.26 28.76 -30.47
CA ASN A 885 36.03 28.03 -30.18
C ASN A 885 34.88 28.53 -31.08
N VAL A 886 34.28 27.62 -31.85
CA VAL A 886 33.28 27.92 -32.88
C VAL A 886 32.02 28.58 -32.31
N ILE A 887 31.61 28.23 -31.08
CA ILE A 887 30.45 28.83 -30.40
C ILE A 887 30.73 30.29 -30.07
N ARG A 888 31.94 30.60 -29.56
CA ARG A 888 32.38 31.96 -29.29
C ARG A 888 32.44 32.80 -30.57
N ILE A 889 33.01 32.25 -31.65
CA ILE A 889 33.09 32.93 -32.95
C ILE A 889 31.68 33.26 -33.47
N HIS A 890 30.75 32.31 -33.39
CA HIS A 890 29.37 32.51 -33.85
C HIS A 890 28.66 33.62 -33.05
N TRP A 891 28.89 33.67 -31.74
CA TRP A 891 28.39 34.74 -30.88
C TRP A 891 28.97 36.12 -31.22
N GLU A 892 30.28 36.23 -31.36
CA GLU A 892 30.97 37.49 -31.71
C GLU A 892 30.51 38.04 -33.08
N GLN A 893 30.24 37.15 -34.05
CA GLN A 893 29.73 37.52 -35.36
C GLN A 893 28.28 38.03 -35.32
N ASN A 894 27.42 37.45 -34.47
CA ASN A 894 26.01 37.84 -34.35
C ASN A 894 25.79 39.11 -33.49
N ILE A 895 26.70 39.43 -32.56
CA ILE A 895 26.67 40.70 -31.82
C ILE A 895 26.87 41.90 -32.75
N ASN A 896 27.75 41.78 -33.74
CA ASN A 896 28.01 42.88 -34.68
C ASN A 896 26.83 43.16 -35.63
N ILE A 897 25.85 42.27 -35.71
CA ILE A 897 24.63 42.44 -36.53
C ILE A 897 23.50 43.12 -35.75
N SER A 898 23.55 43.11 -34.41
CA SER A 898 22.53 43.71 -33.53
C SER A 898 22.86 45.13 -33.05
N VAL A 899 24.01 45.67 -33.45
CA VAL A 899 24.48 47.05 -33.16
C VAL A 899 24.47 47.94 -34.42
N VAL A 900 23.96 47.46 -35.56
CA VAL A 900 23.81 48.22 -36.82
C VAL A 900 22.35 48.49 -37.14
#